data_AF-A0A7Z9NIG1-F1
#
_entry.id   AF-A0A7Z9NIG1-F1
#
_cell.length_a   1.000
_cell.length_b   1.000
_cell.length_c   1.000
_cell.angle_alpha   90.00
_cell.angle_beta   90.00
_cell.angle_gamma   90.00
#
_symmetry.space_group_name_H-M   'P 1'
#
loop_
_entity.id
_entity.type
_entity.pdbx_description
1 polymer ?
#
loop_
_entity_poly.entity_id
_entity_poly.type
_entity_poly.pdbx_seq_one_letter_code
_entity_poly.pdbx_strand_id
1 'polypeptide(L)'
;MNNSTFTTQGGIKIEKSITPLDAEHALDKIYQYIDTKKGALFVSNYEVPDRYSRWDLGFVHPALELIARKRQFEINALNPNGTRLLKLIAPALQNHPHLESLVFGTDPNLPAEKISGTVKPRPDFFAEEERSRQPSVFSVIRKIFELFRSVDPYLGLYGAFGYDLVYQFENIEARHKRDPEQTDCHLFLPVELVVVDRQKEEASKIEYHIETPDGMTESWWNTGEEFQVAEGKADGKINCDHEAGEFEQKVAKIQEGCRRGDFFEVVLSQSFSTGFAEQPSTLFKRICEQNPSPYSFLINMGKEQLVGASPEMYVRVKEERFETSPISGTVPVGGDPMETAERIKALISSEKEESELTMCTDVDRNDMARICEPGSVHLIGRRLLERYSRLIHTVDHLEGVLNKDRDAVDAILTHMWACTVTGSPKPVAMQTIENMENSPRGWYSGCIGFLWFNGFVSTGMTLRTVHLKNGRASVRAGATLLYDSDPATEERETHIKASAFLGATLGSKPAAAEDIDLPQTGGEKTVLFVDNQDSFVHTLASYVRQTGAKVITLRSGFPYKMLDEIAPDLLFISPGPGFPSEQNVPELVGEALAREIPIFGVCLGHQGIAEHFGAKLLTLEHPVHGKSAEIFHNAESFYSGLPNPFSAGRYHSLYLDSVSLPDCLDVTAKTDDGLIMGLRHKTLPVASVQFHPESILTLKDQAGLRMINKVMSELIGESRQKEGTK
;
A
#
# COMPACT_ATOMS: atom_id res chain seq x y z
N MET A 1 25.51 -26.87 -14.04
CA MET A 1 25.42 -26.02 -15.24
C MET A 1 24.59 -26.79 -16.26
N ASN A 2 23.46 -26.23 -16.71
CA ASN A 2 22.60 -26.84 -17.71
C ASN A 2 22.65 -25.99 -18.99
N ASN A 3 23.09 -26.58 -20.09
CA ASN A 3 23.31 -25.86 -21.34
C ASN A 3 22.27 -26.31 -22.38
N SER A 4 21.73 -25.36 -23.13
CA SER A 4 20.74 -25.60 -24.18
C SER A 4 20.99 -24.66 -25.36
N THR A 5 20.43 -25.00 -26.52
CA THR A 5 20.55 -24.17 -27.72
C THR A 5 19.18 -24.01 -28.35
N PHE A 6 18.88 -22.81 -28.83
CA PHE A 6 17.68 -22.54 -29.60
C PHE A 6 17.98 -21.52 -30.72
N THR A 7 17.08 -21.42 -31.68
CA THR A 7 17.17 -20.44 -32.77
C THR A 7 15.98 -19.50 -32.67
N THR A 8 16.21 -18.19 -32.76
CA THR A 8 15.14 -17.18 -32.78
C THR A 8 14.37 -17.28 -34.09
N GLN A 9 13.16 -16.71 -34.15
CA GLN A 9 12.41 -16.61 -35.41
C GLN A 9 13.14 -15.76 -36.46
N GLY A 10 13.99 -14.82 -36.02
CA GLY A 10 14.91 -14.07 -36.87
C GLY A 10 16.13 -14.87 -37.37
N GLY A 11 16.24 -16.17 -37.04
CA GLY A 11 17.31 -17.05 -37.53
C GLY A 11 18.62 -16.99 -36.73
N ILE A 12 18.61 -16.40 -35.53
CA ILE A 12 19.81 -16.25 -34.70
C ILE A 12 19.97 -17.46 -33.80
N LYS A 13 21.12 -18.14 -33.86
CA LYS A 13 21.45 -19.22 -32.93
C LYS A 13 21.86 -18.63 -31.57
N ILE A 14 21.29 -19.15 -30.49
CA ILE A 14 21.61 -18.76 -29.12
C ILE A 14 21.93 -20.00 -28.30
N GLU A 15 23.08 -20.01 -27.63
CA GLU A 15 23.44 -21.00 -26.63
C GLU A 15 23.19 -20.41 -25.24
N LYS A 16 22.39 -21.09 -24.43
CA LYS A 16 21.99 -20.68 -23.09
C LYS A 16 22.66 -21.57 -22.06
N SER A 17 23.36 -20.97 -21.11
CA SER A 17 23.94 -21.65 -19.96
C SER A 17 23.22 -21.23 -18.69
N ILE A 18 22.79 -22.19 -17.87
CA ILE A 18 22.14 -21.95 -16.58
C ILE A 18 23.02 -22.51 -15.46
N THR A 19 23.43 -21.64 -14.55
CA THR A 19 24.25 -21.99 -13.38
C THR A 19 23.43 -21.77 -12.12
N PRO A 20 23.08 -22.83 -11.37
CA PRO A 20 22.42 -22.69 -10.07
C PRO A 20 23.25 -21.81 -9.12
N LEU A 21 22.56 -20.96 -8.36
CA LEU A 21 23.13 -20.14 -7.31
C LEU A 21 22.48 -20.47 -5.98
N ASP A 22 23.15 -20.13 -4.89
CA ASP A 22 22.53 -20.11 -3.57
C ASP A 22 21.49 -18.97 -3.51
N ALA A 23 20.25 -19.27 -3.12
CA ALA A 23 19.15 -18.32 -3.19
C ALA A 23 19.27 -17.17 -2.18
N GLU A 24 19.97 -17.36 -1.06
CA GLU A 24 20.23 -16.33 -0.06
C GLU A 24 21.20 -15.28 -0.60
N HIS A 25 22.25 -15.74 -1.30
CA HIS A 25 23.35 -14.90 -1.80
C HIS A 25 23.28 -14.56 -3.30
N ALA A 26 22.24 -14.99 -4.01
CA ALA A 26 22.15 -14.87 -5.47
C ALA A 26 22.30 -13.44 -6.00
N LEU A 27 21.80 -12.45 -5.25
CA LEU A 27 21.80 -11.04 -5.65
C LEU A 27 22.99 -10.25 -5.09
N ASP A 28 23.83 -10.81 -4.22
CA ASP A 28 24.90 -10.08 -3.54
C ASP A 28 25.82 -9.36 -4.54
N LYS A 29 26.11 -10.03 -5.65
CA LYS A 29 26.93 -9.47 -6.71
C LYS A 29 26.23 -8.36 -7.50
N ILE A 30 24.92 -8.46 -7.71
CA ILE A 30 24.15 -7.36 -8.30
C ILE A 30 24.25 -6.15 -7.36
N TYR A 31 23.99 -6.33 -6.07
CA TYR A 31 24.11 -5.27 -5.07
C TYR A 31 25.51 -4.65 -4.99
N GLN A 32 26.56 -5.44 -5.20
CA GLN A 32 27.94 -4.95 -5.18
C GLN A 32 28.22 -3.92 -6.29
N TYR A 33 27.59 -4.07 -7.46
CA TYR A 33 27.95 -3.30 -8.66
C TYR A 33 26.85 -2.36 -9.16
N ILE A 34 25.59 -2.59 -8.79
CA ILE A 34 24.44 -1.85 -9.33
C ILE A 34 24.48 -0.36 -9.02
N ASP A 35 25.26 0.10 -8.04
CA ASP A 35 25.39 1.53 -7.75
C ASP A 35 26.31 2.27 -8.72
N THR A 36 27.35 1.61 -9.24
CA THR A 36 28.39 2.23 -10.11
C THR A 36 28.34 1.73 -11.55
N LYS A 37 27.48 0.75 -11.84
CA LYS A 37 27.28 0.16 -13.17
C LYS A 37 25.84 0.32 -13.64
N LYS A 38 25.66 0.48 -14.95
CA LYS A 38 24.34 0.37 -15.56
C LYS A 38 23.79 -1.05 -15.37
N GLY A 39 22.50 -1.14 -15.09
CA GLY A 39 21.83 -2.40 -14.78
C GLY A 39 20.44 -2.16 -14.21
N ALA A 40 19.76 -3.25 -13.86
CA ALA A 40 18.49 -3.16 -13.18
C ALA A 40 18.30 -4.34 -12.22
N LEU A 41 17.52 -4.08 -11.18
CA LEU A 41 17.02 -5.05 -10.23
C LEU A 41 15.50 -4.85 -10.12
N PHE A 42 14.75 -5.93 -10.35
CA PHE A 42 13.29 -5.99 -10.24
C PHE A 42 12.95 -7.04 -9.20
N VAL A 43 12.07 -6.69 -8.27
CA VAL A 43 11.67 -7.52 -7.12
C VAL A 43 10.16 -7.48 -6.99
N SER A 44 9.54 -8.65 -6.97
CA SER A 44 8.18 -8.82 -6.46
C SER A 44 8.28 -9.44 -5.07
N ASN A 45 8.15 -8.61 -4.03
CA ASN A 45 8.13 -9.04 -2.64
C ASN A 45 6.70 -9.10 -2.07
N TYR A 46 5.71 -9.20 -2.96
CA TYR A 46 4.30 -9.24 -2.64
C TYR A 46 3.64 -10.46 -3.30
N GLU A 47 2.66 -11.04 -2.63
CA GLU A 47 1.99 -12.25 -3.08
C GLU A 47 0.48 -12.06 -2.97
N VAL A 48 -0.21 -12.24 -4.09
CA VAL A 48 -1.66 -12.31 -4.16
C VAL A 48 -1.96 -13.58 -4.96
N PRO A 49 -2.71 -14.54 -4.41
CA PRO A 49 -3.07 -15.76 -5.11
C PRO A 49 -3.57 -15.46 -6.53
N ASP A 50 -3.05 -16.23 -7.50
CA ASP A 50 -3.39 -16.13 -8.92
C ASP A 50 -3.06 -14.80 -9.63
N ARG A 51 -2.54 -13.80 -8.92
CA ARG A 51 -2.21 -12.47 -9.47
C ARG A 51 -0.74 -12.09 -9.35
N TYR A 52 -0.11 -12.24 -8.19
CA TYR A 52 1.31 -11.90 -7.99
C TYR A 52 2.04 -13.04 -7.27
N SER A 53 3.20 -13.42 -7.79
CA SER A 53 4.14 -14.35 -7.15
C SER A 53 5.40 -13.61 -6.71
N ARG A 54 6.16 -14.23 -5.80
CA ARG A 54 7.43 -13.68 -5.30
C ARG A 54 8.61 -14.14 -6.15
N TRP A 55 9.37 -13.18 -6.66
CA TRP A 55 10.53 -13.43 -7.51
C TRP A 55 11.45 -12.21 -7.55
N ASP A 56 12.73 -12.44 -7.84
CA ASP A 56 13.70 -11.38 -8.11
C ASP A 56 14.40 -11.62 -9.44
N LEU A 57 14.70 -10.53 -10.14
CA LEU A 57 15.44 -10.53 -11.40
C LEU A 57 16.45 -9.38 -11.38
N GLY A 58 17.72 -9.67 -11.62
CA GLY A 58 18.76 -8.65 -11.60
C GLY A 58 19.84 -8.86 -12.65
N PHE A 59 20.39 -7.77 -13.18
CA PHE A 59 21.56 -7.79 -14.05
C PHE A 59 22.39 -6.51 -13.90
N VAL A 60 23.67 -6.63 -14.21
CA VAL A 60 24.62 -5.53 -14.36
C VAL A 60 25.37 -5.73 -15.67
N HIS A 61 25.97 -4.68 -16.23
CA HIS A 61 26.71 -4.74 -17.48
C HIS A 61 25.89 -5.25 -18.69
N PRO A 62 24.69 -4.69 -18.95
CA PRO A 62 23.93 -5.04 -20.13
C PRO A 62 24.76 -4.78 -21.40
N ALA A 63 24.53 -5.57 -22.46
CA ALA A 63 25.29 -5.45 -23.70
C ALA A 63 24.92 -4.19 -24.48
N LEU A 64 23.61 -3.88 -24.52
CA LEU A 64 23.06 -2.70 -25.19
C LEU A 64 22.19 -1.89 -24.25
N GLU A 65 22.08 -0.61 -24.56
CA GLU A 65 20.96 0.23 -24.16
C GLU A 65 20.25 0.83 -25.37
N LEU A 66 18.92 0.96 -25.29
CA LEU A 66 18.08 1.70 -26.20
C LEU A 66 17.55 2.92 -25.46
N ILE A 67 17.83 4.11 -25.99
CA ILE A 67 17.42 5.39 -25.44
C ILE A 67 16.54 6.10 -26.46
N ALA A 68 15.43 6.68 -26.03
CA ALA A 68 14.58 7.52 -26.86
C ALA A 68 14.39 8.91 -26.26
N ARG A 69 14.43 9.93 -27.12
CA ARG A 69 14.15 11.33 -26.78
C ARG A 69 13.29 11.91 -27.88
N LYS A 70 12.04 12.26 -27.56
CA LYS A 70 11.03 12.63 -28.56
C LYS A 70 11.01 11.55 -29.66
N ARG A 71 11.21 11.92 -30.92
CA ARG A 71 11.24 10.97 -32.05
C ARG A 71 12.64 10.42 -32.37
N GLN A 72 13.67 10.86 -31.65
CA GLN A 72 15.04 10.37 -31.84
C GLN A 72 15.25 9.14 -30.98
N PHE A 73 16.02 8.18 -31.50
CA PHE A 73 16.44 7.01 -30.75
C PHE A 73 17.92 6.71 -30.96
N GLU A 74 18.50 6.03 -29.98
CA GLU A 74 19.87 5.57 -29.96
C GLU A 74 19.92 4.15 -29.40
N ILE A 75 20.71 3.28 -30.01
CA ILE A 75 21.05 1.96 -29.49
C ILE A 75 22.56 1.94 -29.32
N ASN A 76 23.03 1.98 -28.08
CA ASN A 76 24.45 2.13 -27.76
C ASN A 76 25.03 0.80 -27.29
N ALA A 77 26.22 0.46 -27.79
CA ALA A 77 27.02 -0.62 -27.24
C ALA A 77 27.62 -0.19 -25.90
N LEU A 78 27.41 -0.99 -24.86
CA LEU A 78 27.96 -0.74 -23.52
C LEU A 78 29.20 -1.58 -23.23
N ASN A 79 29.45 -2.59 -24.06
CA ASN A 79 30.61 -3.47 -24.02
C ASN A 79 30.80 -4.11 -25.42
N PRO A 80 31.88 -4.87 -25.65
CA PRO A 80 32.12 -5.60 -26.90
C PRO A 80 30.99 -6.53 -27.35
N ASN A 81 30.18 -7.10 -26.44
CA ASN A 81 28.98 -7.84 -26.86
C ASN A 81 27.97 -6.90 -27.53
N GLY A 82 27.83 -5.68 -27.01
CA GLY A 82 27.02 -4.64 -27.64
C GLY A 82 27.45 -4.37 -29.08
N THR A 83 28.74 -4.17 -29.33
CA THR A 83 29.29 -3.94 -30.68
C THR A 83 28.91 -5.08 -31.64
N ARG A 84 29.02 -6.32 -31.19
CA ARG A 84 28.63 -7.53 -31.94
C ARG A 84 27.13 -7.53 -32.26
N LEU A 85 26.29 -7.22 -31.28
CA LEU A 85 24.83 -7.20 -31.41
C LEU A 85 24.34 -6.04 -32.30
N LEU A 86 25.01 -4.89 -32.32
CA LEU A 86 24.63 -3.79 -33.21
C LEU A 86 24.76 -4.18 -34.69
N LYS A 87 25.78 -4.96 -35.07
CA LYS A 87 25.92 -5.49 -36.44
C LYS A 87 24.80 -6.45 -36.84
N LEU A 88 24.16 -7.09 -35.86
CA LEU A 88 23.01 -7.96 -36.07
C LEU A 88 21.70 -7.16 -36.22
N ILE A 89 21.54 -6.09 -35.43
CA ILE A 89 20.32 -5.26 -35.38
C ILE A 89 20.25 -4.28 -36.55
N ALA A 90 21.37 -3.66 -36.94
CA ALA A 90 21.38 -2.61 -37.97
C ALA A 90 20.73 -3.04 -39.31
N PRO A 91 21.01 -4.24 -39.86
CA PRO A 91 20.34 -4.71 -41.08
C PRO A 91 18.82 -4.84 -40.93
N ALA A 92 18.32 -5.22 -39.74
CA ALA A 92 16.89 -5.38 -39.49
C ALA A 92 16.14 -4.03 -39.46
N LEU A 93 16.81 -2.94 -39.10
CA LEU A 93 16.25 -1.59 -39.08
C LEU A 93 16.41 -0.86 -40.43
N GLN A 94 17.29 -1.35 -41.30
CA GLN A 94 17.56 -0.72 -42.58
C GLN A 94 16.29 -0.68 -43.45
N ASN A 95 16.02 0.47 -44.06
CA ASN A 95 14.84 0.72 -44.89
C ASN A 95 13.48 0.52 -44.18
N HIS A 96 13.45 0.49 -42.84
CA HIS A 96 12.20 0.36 -42.10
C HIS A 96 11.24 1.53 -42.44
N PRO A 97 9.98 1.28 -42.82
CA PRO A 97 9.09 2.29 -43.39
C PRO A 97 8.77 3.44 -42.42
N HIS A 98 8.84 3.20 -41.11
CA HIS A 98 8.60 4.21 -40.09
C HIS A 98 9.81 5.08 -39.75
N LEU A 99 11.00 4.79 -40.30
CA LEU A 99 12.21 5.56 -40.00
C LEU A 99 12.44 6.64 -41.05
N GLU A 100 12.70 7.86 -40.59
CA GLU A 100 13.07 9.00 -41.43
C GLU A 100 14.58 8.97 -41.72
N SER A 101 15.37 8.69 -40.68
CA SER A 101 16.81 8.56 -40.78
C SER A 101 17.30 7.42 -39.90
N LEU A 102 18.38 6.79 -40.35
CA LEU A 102 19.12 5.76 -39.62
C LEU A 102 20.60 5.97 -39.91
N VAL A 103 21.39 6.04 -38.85
CA VAL A 103 22.84 6.20 -38.89
C VAL A 103 23.43 5.01 -38.15
N PHE A 104 24.34 4.32 -38.82
CA PHE A 104 25.13 3.22 -38.29
C PHE A 104 26.52 3.31 -38.88
N GLY A 105 27.56 3.06 -38.09
CA GLY A 105 28.94 3.08 -38.56
C GLY A 105 29.13 2.14 -39.75
N THR A 106 29.47 2.69 -40.91
CA THR A 106 29.55 1.93 -42.18
C THR A 106 30.91 1.31 -42.46
N ASP A 107 31.92 1.55 -41.61
CA ASP A 107 33.26 0.97 -41.79
C ASP A 107 33.28 -0.46 -41.24
N PRO A 108 33.43 -1.49 -42.10
CA PRO A 108 33.48 -2.87 -41.64
C PRO A 108 34.71 -3.18 -40.77
N ASN A 109 35.73 -2.32 -40.77
CA ASN A 109 36.98 -2.49 -40.02
C ASN A 109 36.99 -1.79 -38.64
N LEU A 110 35.98 -0.98 -38.32
CA LEU A 110 35.87 -0.31 -37.02
C LEU A 110 34.73 -0.92 -36.19
N PRO A 111 34.87 -0.96 -34.85
CA PRO A 111 33.78 -1.40 -33.99
C PRO A 111 32.59 -0.45 -34.12
N ALA A 112 31.40 -1.01 -34.35
CA ALA A 112 30.17 -0.24 -34.29
C ALA A 112 29.80 0.04 -32.83
N GLU A 113 29.77 1.30 -32.44
CA GLU A 113 29.47 1.70 -31.05
C GLU A 113 28.03 2.14 -30.86
N LYS A 114 27.34 2.50 -31.96
CA LYS A 114 26.01 3.11 -31.89
C LYS A 114 25.20 2.94 -33.18
N ILE A 115 23.90 2.72 -33.03
CA ILE A 115 22.86 3.00 -34.04
C ILE A 115 22.09 4.22 -33.56
N SER A 116 21.85 5.22 -34.42
CA SER A 116 20.93 6.31 -34.10
C SER A 116 19.98 6.59 -35.25
N GLY A 117 18.84 7.21 -34.96
CA GLY A 117 17.89 7.53 -36.00
C GLY A 117 16.75 8.41 -35.52
N THR A 118 15.90 8.78 -36.47
CA THR A 118 14.67 9.54 -36.22
C THR A 118 13.49 8.78 -36.79
N VAL A 119 12.43 8.65 -36.01
CA VAL A 119 11.18 8.04 -36.44
C VAL A 119 10.31 9.10 -37.11
N LYS A 120 9.75 8.76 -38.28
CA LYS A 120 8.84 9.63 -39.04
C LYS A 120 7.68 10.15 -38.18
N PRO A 121 7.13 11.34 -38.46
CA PRO A 121 5.87 11.80 -37.89
C PRO A 121 4.75 10.78 -38.12
N ARG A 122 3.80 10.73 -37.20
CA ARG A 122 2.55 10.00 -37.45
C ARG A 122 1.77 10.72 -38.55
N PRO A 123 0.99 10.00 -39.37
CA PRO A 123 0.10 10.64 -40.32
C PRO A 123 -0.97 11.47 -39.60
N ASP A 124 -1.54 12.44 -40.31
CA ASP A 124 -2.60 13.31 -39.79
C ASP A 124 -3.88 12.53 -39.48
N PHE A 125 -4.19 11.52 -40.30
CA PHE A 125 -5.39 10.69 -40.20
C PHE A 125 -5.04 9.20 -40.32
N PHE A 126 -5.63 8.40 -39.43
CA PHE A 126 -5.60 6.94 -39.41
C PHE A 126 -6.82 6.43 -38.64
N ALA A 127 -7.17 5.16 -38.78
CA ALA A 127 -8.23 4.54 -37.97
C ALA A 127 -7.70 4.34 -36.54
N GLU A 128 -8.49 4.68 -35.50
CA GLU A 128 -8.01 4.63 -34.11
C GLU A 128 -7.56 3.22 -33.68
N GLU A 129 -8.11 2.16 -34.28
CA GLU A 129 -7.70 0.77 -34.11
C GLU A 129 -6.24 0.51 -34.53
N GLU A 130 -5.68 1.37 -35.39
CA GLU A 130 -4.30 1.34 -35.87
C GLU A 130 -3.38 2.30 -35.10
N ARG A 131 -3.87 2.93 -34.03
CA ARG A 131 -3.10 3.91 -33.25
C ARG A 131 -1.77 3.36 -32.73
N SER A 132 -1.76 2.12 -32.21
CA SER A 132 -0.53 1.48 -31.73
C SER A 132 0.44 1.14 -32.87
N ARG A 133 -0.03 1.06 -34.12
CA ARG A 133 0.77 0.72 -35.31
C ARG A 133 1.39 1.93 -36.00
N GLN A 134 1.12 3.15 -35.53
CA GLN A 134 1.69 4.36 -36.12
C GLN A 134 3.20 4.50 -35.87
N PRO A 135 3.93 5.24 -36.74
CA PRO A 135 5.36 5.52 -36.56
C PRO A 135 5.69 6.09 -35.17
N SER A 136 6.47 5.34 -34.40
CA SER A 136 6.98 5.72 -33.07
C SER A 136 8.25 4.93 -32.73
N VAL A 137 8.91 5.25 -31.61
CA VAL A 137 10.06 4.47 -31.12
C VAL A 137 9.73 2.97 -30.96
N PHE A 138 8.46 2.64 -30.70
CA PHE A 138 8.03 1.26 -30.58
C PHE A 138 8.10 0.49 -31.91
N SER A 139 8.22 1.16 -33.05
CA SER A 139 8.55 0.51 -34.32
C SER A 139 9.96 -0.09 -34.29
N VAL A 140 10.92 0.59 -33.66
CA VAL A 140 12.29 0.09 -33.45
C VAL A 140 12.28 -1.06 -32.44
N ILE A 141 11.55 -0.89 -31.33
CA ILE A 141 11.42 -1.93 -30.29
C ILE A 141 10.80 -3.21 -30.87
N ARG A 142 9.70 -3.10 -31.64
CA ARG A 142 9.09 -4.25 -32.32
C ARG A 142 10.08 -4.94 -33.25
N LYS A 143 10.91 -4.19 -33.97
CA LYS A 143 11.85 -4.82 -34.90
C LYS A 143 12.94 -5.63 -34.19
N ILE A 144 13.45 -5.12 -33.07
CA ILE A 144 14.35 -5.86 -32.18
C ILE A 144 13.64 -7.09 -31.63
N PHE A 145 12.39 -6.91 -31.19
CA PHE A 145 11.58 -7.98 -30.63
C PHE A 145 11.31 -9.13 -31.61
N GLU A 146 10.97 -8.82 -32.86
CA GLU A 146 10.84 -9.80 -33.95
C GLU A 146 12.14 -10.57 -34.21
N LEU A 147 13.27 -9.84 -34.27
CA LEU A 147 14.58 -10.42 -34.54
C LEU A 147 14.96 -11.47 -33.48
N PHE A 148 14.71 -11.17 -32.20
CA PHE A 148 15.05 -12.05 -31.09
C PHE A 148 13.90 -12.95 -30.61
N ARG A 149 12.75 -12.93 -31.28
CA ARG A 149 11.55 -13.70 -30.90
C ARG A 149 11.89 -15.17 -30.68
N SER A 150 11.62 -15.70 -29.50
CA SER A 150 12.00 -17.08 -29.13
C SER A 150 11.10 -17.64 -28.03
N VAL A 151 11.28 -18.91 -27.66
CA VAL A 151 10.54 -19.54 -26.55
C VAL A 151 11.18 -19.28 -25.17
N ASP A 152 12.32 -18.57 -25.14
CA ASP A 152 13.07 -18.37 -23.91
C ASP A 152 12.30 -17.47 -22.92
N PRO A 153 12.23 -17.84 -21.62
CA PRO A 153 11.43 -17.12 -20.65
C PRO A 153 12.10 -15.89 -20.02
N TYR A 154 13.33 -15.50 -20.38
CA TYR A 154 13.98 -14.33 -19.78
C TYR A 154 14.80 -13.48 -20.77
N LEU A 155 15.05 -13.92 -21.99
CA LEU A 155 15.70 -13.07 -22.99
C LEU A 155 14.76 -11.95 -23.43
N GLY A 156 15.15 -10.69 -23.24
CA GLY A 156 14.27 -9.55 -23.52
C GLY A 156 14.89 -8.18 -23.24
N LEU A 157 14.02 -7.17 -23.33
CA LEU A 157 14.34 -5.79 -23.01
C LEU A 157 13.82 -5.42 -21.61
N TYR A 158 14.62 -4.68 -20.86
CA TYR A 158 14.35 -4.35 -19.45
C TYR A 158 14.57 -2.87 -19.20
N GLY A 159 13.66 -2.18 -18.50
CA GLY A 159 13.91 -0.79 -18.14
C GLY A 159 12.64 0.01 -17.88
N ALA A 160 12.61 1.24 -18.41
CA ALA A 160 11.59 2.23 -18.11
C ALA A 160 11.11 2.98 -19.36
N PHE A 161 9.84 3.36 -19.33
CA PHE A 161 9.16 4.22 -20.27
C PHE A 161 8.63 5.44 -19.51
N GLY A 162 9.02 6.64 -19.90
CA GLY A 162 8.59 7.89 -19.30
C GLY A 162 7.31 8.43 -19.91
N TYR A 163 6.60 9.27 -19.16
CA TYR A 163 5.31 9.84 -19.51
C TYR A 163 5.34 10.57 -20.85
N ASP A 164 6.40 11.31 -21.13
CA ASP A 164 6.53 12.16 -22.32
C ASP A 164 6.59 11.36 -23.64
N LEU A 165 6.68 10.03 -23.62
CA LEU A 165 6.44 9.20 -24.81
C LEU A 165 5.06 9.44 -25.43
N VAL A 166 4.07 9.84 -24.62
CA VAL A 166 2.70 10.07 -25.09
C VAL A 166 2.63 11.13 -26.19
N TYR A 167 3.58 12.07 -26.25
CA TYR A 167 3.68 13.09 -27.31
C TYR A 167 3.97 12.52 -28.71
N GLN A 168 4.40 11.25 -28.81
CA GLN A 168 4.51 10.58 -30.10
C GLN A 168 3.15 10.10 -30.64
N PHE A 169 2.15 9.99 -29.76
CA PHE A 169 0.85 9.35 -30.03
C PHE A 169 -0.32 10.33 -29.94
N GLU A 170 -0.24 11.31 -29.04
CA GLU A 170 -1.29 12.29 -28.78
C GLU A 170 -0.92 13.68 -29.26
N ASN A 171 -1.93 14.44 -29.70
CA ASN A 171 -1.77 15.86 -30.03
C ASN A 171 -1.85 16.72 -28.77
N ILE A 172 -0.77 16.71 -27.98
CA ILE A 172 -0.62 17.58 -26.81
C ILE A 172 0.31 18.74 -27.17
N GLU A 173 -0.16 19.98 -26.95
CA GLU A 173 0.66 21.17 -27.06
C GLU A 173 1.58 21.27 -25.83
N ALA A 174 2.87 21.05 -26.03
CA ALA A 174 3.88 21.17 -24.98
C ALA A 174 4.02 22.63 -24.51
N ARG A 175 3.79 22.88 -23.22
CA ARG A 175 3.93 24.18 -22.55
C ARG A 175 5.23 24.27 -21.74
N HIS A 176 5.71 23.17 -21.22
CA HIS A 176 6.89 23.15 -20.37
C HIS A 176 8.19 23.03 -21.17
N LYS A 177 9.22 23.74 -20.69
CA LYS A 177 10.59 23.58 -21.18
C LYS A 177 11.17 22.27 -20.65
N ARG A 178 11.39 21.32 -21.55
CA ARG A 178 12.04 20.03 -21.26
C ARG A 178 13.56 20.14 -21.43
N ASP A 179 14.30 19.43 -20.59
CA ASP A 179 15.74 19.21 -20.75
C ASP A 179 15.99 18.44 -22.07
N PRO A 180 16.82 18.93 -23.00
CA PRO A 180 17.13 18.20 -24.24
C PRO A 180 17.73 16.80 -24.00
N GLU A 181 18.39 16.60 -22.85
CA GLU A 181 18.96 15.32 -22.46
C GLU A 181 17.95 14.40 -21.76
N GLN A 182 16.74 14.88 -21.47
CA GLN A 182 15.68 14.09 -20.85
C GLN A 182 15.38 12.86 -21.71
N THR A 183 15.43 11.70 -21.07
CA THR A 183 15.13 10.43 -21.69
C THR A 183 13.65 10.10 -21.49
N ASP A 184 12.98 9.70 -22.57
CA ASP A 184 11.58 9.28 -22.53
C ASP A 184 11.46 7.74 -22.53
N CYS A 185 12.50 7.01 -22.92
CA CYS A 185 12.56 5.55 -22.85
C CYS A 185 14.01 5.12 -22.65
N HIS A 186 14.26 4.22 -21.70
CA HIS A 186 15.58 3.63 -21.48
C HIS A 186 15.41 2.13 -21.22
N LEU A 187 15.81 1.32 -22.20
CA LEU A 187 15.75 -0.13 -22.13
C LEU A 187 17.15 -0.73 -22.26
N PHE A 188 17.38 -1.86 -21.61
CA PHE A 188 18.62 -2.62 -21.65
C PHE A 188 18.38 -3.99 -22.28
N LEU A 189 19.38 -4.48 -23.01
CA LEU A 189 19.47 -5.88 -23.43
C LEU A 189 20.64 -6.54 -22.70
N PRO A 190 20.39 -7.25 -21.58
CA PRO A 190 21.41 -8.06 -20.94
C PRO A 190 21.62 -9.38 -21.69
N VAL A 191 22.86 -9.84 -21.72
CA VAL A 191 23.21 -11.22 -22.15
C VAL A 191 23.50 -12.12 -20.95
N GLU A 192 23.38 -11.57 -19.74
CA GLU A 192 23.59 -12.29 -18.49
C GLU A 192 22.71 -11.68 -17.40
N LEU A 193 22.04 -12.53 -16.61
CA LEU A 193 21.15 -12.10 -15.52
C LEU A 193 21.07 -13.16 -14.42
N VAL A 194 20.60 -12.74 -13.25
CA VAL A 194 20.23 -13.61 -12.13
C VAL A 194 18.71 -13.60 -11.98
N VAL A 195 18.16 -14.78 -11.80
CA VAL A 195 16.74 -15.00 -11.51
C VAL A 195 16.63 -15.78 -10.20
N VAL A 196 15.74 -15.34 -9.32
CA VAL A 196 15.42 -15.97 -8.03
C VAL A 196 13.92 -16.25 -7.99
N ASP A 197 13.54 -17.53 -7.92
CA ASP A 197 12.18 -17.97 -7.62
C ASP A 197 12.06 -18.10 -6.10
N ARG A 198 11.43 -17.11 -5.46
CA ARG A 198 11.31 -17.05 -3.99
C ARG A 198 10.27 -18.03 -3.44
N GLN A 199 9.40 -18.58 -4.28
CA GLN A 199 8.46 -19.63 -3.87
C GLN A 199 9.12 -21.00 -3.84
N LYS A 200 10.03 -21.28 -4.78
CA LYS A 200 10.78 -22.54 -4.82
C LYS A 200 12.10 -22.50 -4.08
N GLU A 201 12.53 -21.33 -3.60
CA GLU A 201 13.86 -21.10 -3.03
C GLU A 201 14.99 -21.50 -4.00
N GLU A 202 14.76 -21.27 -5.29
CA GLU A 202 15.71 -21.59 -6.36
C GLU A 202 16.30 -20.30 -6.95
N ALA A 203 17.61 -20.25 -7.14
CA ALA A 203 18.27 -19.16 -7.84
C ALA A 203 19.17 -19.68 -8.96
N SER A 204 19.28 -18.91 -10.03
CA SER A 204 20.13 -19.26 -11.17
C SER A 204 20.68 -18.02 -11.87
N LYS A 205 21.95 -18.11 -12.25
CA LYS A 205 22.55 -17.25 -13.26
C LYS A 205 22.24 -17.80 -14.64
N ILE A 206 21.80 -16.95 -15.55
CA ILE A 206 21.52 -17.28 -16.95
C ILE A 206 22.47 -16.48 -17.82
N GLU A 207 23.15 -17.17 -18.72
CA GLU A 207 24.08 -16.60 -19.71
C GLU A 207 23.59 -16.94 -21.12
N TYR A 208 23.56 -15.93 -21.99
CA TYR A 208 23.21 -16.06 -23.41
C TYR A 208 24.43 -15.78 -24.29
N HIS A 209 24.84 -16.80 -25.04
CA HIS A 209 25.84 -16.72 -26.10
C HIS A 209 25.10 -16.63 -27.44
N ILE A 210 24.93 -15.40 -27.92
CA ILE A 210 24.19 -15.05 -29.13
C ILE A 210 25.16 -15.06 -30.31
N GLU A 211 24.83 -15.79 -31.36
CA GLU A 211 25.62 -15.84 -32.59
C GLU A 211 25.52 -14.52 -33.35
N THR A 212 26.68 -13.93 -33.66
CA THR A 212 26.78 -12.70 -34.46
C THR A 212 27.79 -12.88 -35.59
N PRO A 213 27.83 -11.99 -36.59
CA PRO A 213 28.82 -12.05 -37.68
C PRO A 213 30.27 -12.07 -37.20
N ASP A 214 30.56 -11.51 -36.02
CA ASP A 214 31.91 -11.42 -35.46
C ASP A 214 32.21 -12.56 -34.45
N GLY A 215 31.28 -13.48 -34.23
CA GLY A 215 31.37 -14.56 -33.23
C GLY A 215 30.29 -14.51 -32.15
N MET A 216 30.36 -15.42 -31.18
CA MET A 216 29.40 -15.48 -30.07
C MET A 216 29.59 -14.34 -29.07
N THR A 217 28.52 -13.91 -28.40
CA THR A 217 28.63 -13.10 -27.19
C THR A 217 29.20 -13.92 -26.03
N GLU A 218 29.88 -13.25 -25.11
CA GLU A 218 30.57 -13.86 -23.97
C GLU A 218 30.03 -13.33 -22.63
N SER A 219 30.32 -13.98 -21.51
CA SER A 219 29.98 -13.44 -20.18
C SER A 219 30.81 -12.18 -19.90
N TRP A 220 30.14 -11.15 -19.37
CA TRP A 220 30.74 -9.87 -18.99
C TRP A 220 30.52 -9.53 -17.51
N TRP A 221 30.06 -10.50 -16.71
CA TRP A 221 29.70 -10.37 -15.29
C TRP A 221 30.76 -9.71 -14.39
N ASN A 222 32.04 -9.80 -14.76
CA ASN A 222 33.18 -9.39 -13.93
C ASN A 222 33.93 -8.17 -14.47
N THR A 223 33.46 -7.59 -15.57
CA THR A 223 34.21 -6.62 -16.38
C THR A 223 33.28 -5.54 -16.91
N GLY A 224 33.72 -4.29 -16.86
CA GLY A 224 33.02 -3.16 -17.48
C GLY A 224 33.37 -1.85 -16.81
N GLU A 225 33.00 -0.73 -17.44
CA GLU A 225 33.31 0.61 -16.94
C GLU A 225 32.40 1.04 -15.79
N GLU A 226 32.93 1.85 -14.86
CA GLU A 226 32.13 2.53 -13.83
C GLU A 226 31.79 3.93 -14.30
N PHE A 227 30.60 4.40 -13.94
CA PHE A 227 30.29 5.81 -14.04
C PHE A 227 30.49 6.48 -12.67
N GLN A 228 30.78 7.78 -12.66
CA GLN A 228 30.85 8.54 -11.42
C GLN A 228 29.44 8.82 -10.88
N VAL A 229 29.17 8.32 -9.68
CA VAL A 229 27.91 8.58 -8.98
C VAL A 229 27.90 10.04 -8.51
N ALA A 230 26.83 10.77 -8.83
CA ALA A 230 26.68 12.13 -8.38
C ALA A 230 26.25 12.16 -6.90
N GLU A 231 27.14 12.61 -6.02
CA GLU A 231 26.85 12.75 -4.59
C GLU A 231 26.26 14.14 -4.28
N GLY A 232 25.17 14.17 -3.50
CA GLY A 232 24.59 15.38 -2.93
C GLY A 232 24.86 15.51 -1.44
N LYS A 233 24.54 16.69 -0.87
CA LYS A 233 24.50 16.88 0.58
C LYS A 233 23.07 16.67 1.07
N ALA A 234 22.89 15.74 2.02
CA ALA A 234 21.62 15.61 2.72
C ALA A 234 21.49 16.75 3.75
N ASP A 235 20.73 17.79 3.41
CA ASP A 235 20.46 18.94 4.29
C ASP A 235 19.12 18.82 5.04
N GLY A 236 18.37 17.74 4.79
CA GLY A 236 17.05 17.48 5.37
C GLY A 236 15.94 18.39 4.86
N LYS A 237 16.23 19.29 3.91
CA LYS A 237 15.26 20.26 3.41
C LYS A 237 14.48 19.70 2.23
N ILE A 238 13.18 19.49 2.45
CA ILE A 238 12.24 19.13 1.39
C ILE A 238 11.79 20.41 0.68
N ASN A 239 11.94 20.44 -0.65
CA ASN A 239 11.43 21.51 -1.51
C ASN A 239 10.25 20.97 -2.31
N CYS A 240 9.15 21.69 -2.37
CA CYS A 240 8.02 21.42 -3.27
C CYS A 240 8.06 22.40 -4.45
N ASP A 241 7.61 21.98 -5.63
CA ASP A 241 7.44 22.86 -6.79
C ASP A 241 6.13 23.66 -6.75
N HIS A 242 5.32 23.48 -5.71
CA HIS A 242 4.12 24.27 -5.42
C HIS A 242 4.28 25.07 -4.13
N GLU A 243 3.75 26.28 -4.12
CA GLU A 243 3.58 27.08 -2.89
C GLU A 243 2.39 26.56 -2.07
N ALA A 244 2.37 26.85 -0.76
CA ALA A 244 1.28 26.42 0.12
C ALA A 244 -0.09 26.93 -0.37
N GLY A 245 -1.06 26.03 -0.54
CA GLY A 245 -2.41 26.32 -1.05
C GLY A 245 -2.48 26.56 -2.57
N GLU A 246 -1.36 26.47 -3.30
CA GLU A 246 -1.38 26.54 -4.76
C GLU A 246 -2.08 25.32 -5.36
N PHE A 247 -1.86 24.13 -4.80
CA PHE A 247 -2.51 22.91 -5.28
C PHE A 247 -4.01 22.96 -5.02
N GLU A 248 -4.46 23.41 -3.84
CA GLU A 248 -5.88 23.61 -3.54
C GLU A 248 -6.59 24.51 -4.58
N GLN A 249 -5.93 25.60 -4.99
CA GLN A 249 -6.46 26.48 -6.05
C GLN A 249 -6.56 25.79 -7.40
N LYS A 250 -5.64 24.86 -7.71
CA LYS A 250 -5.71 24.05 -8.92
C LYS A 250 -6.88 23.05 -8.84
N VAL A 251 -7.14 22.45 -7.68
CA VAL A 251 -8.32 21.60 -7.46
C VAL A 251 -9.61 22.36 -7.76
N ALA A 252 -9.77 23.56 -7.21
CA ALA A 252 -10.95 24.39 -7.47
C ALA A 252 -11.16 24.70 -8.97
N LYS A 253 -10.07 24.88 -9.74
CA LYS A 253 -10.15 25.08 -11.19
C LYS A 253 -10.56 23.81 -11.93
N ILE A 254 -10.07 22.65 -11.49
CA ILE A 254 -10.50 21.35 -12.05
C ILE A 254 -11.98 21.13 -11.78
N GLN A 255 -12.48 21.41 -10.57
CA GLN A 255 -13.91 21.29 -10.25
C GLN A 255 -14.79 22.15 -11.18
N GLU A 256 -14.35 23.37 -11.49
CA GLU A 256 -15.05 24.23 -12.45
C GLU A 256 -15.04 23.66 -13.87
N GLY A 257 -13.93 23.04 -14.30
CA GLY A 257 -13.84 22.30 -15.56
C GLY A 257 -14.77 21.09 -15.62
N CYS A 258 -14.82 20.30 -14.54
CA CYS A 258 -15.76 19.19 -14.39
C CYS A 258 -17.21 19.67 -14.48
N ARG A 259 -17.54 20.76 -13.77
CA ARG A 259 -18.90 21.36 -13.77
C ARG A 259 -19.35 21.80 -15.15
N ARG A 260 -18.41 22.27 -15.99
CA ARG A 260 -18.67 22.67 -17.38
C ARG A 260 -18.75 21.49 -18.35
N GLY A 261 -18.27 20.32 -17.94
CA GLY A 261 -18.16 19.14 -18.80
C GLY A 261 -16.93 19.15 -19.71
N ASP A 262 -15.84 19.84 -19.32
CA ASP A 262 -14.58 19.81 -20.07
C ASP A 262 -13.91 18.42 -19.98
N PHE A 263 -14.02 17.78 -18.82
CA PHE A 263 -13.51 16.46 -18.47
C PHE A 263 -14.30 15.91 -17.26
N PHE A 264 -14.20 14.61 -16.99
CA PHE A 264 -14.80 13.98 -15.82
C PHE A 264 -13.86 14.03 -14.61
N GLU A 265 -12.59 13.72 -14.86
CA GLU A 265 -11.53 13.70 -13.85
C GLU A 265 -10.18 14.07 -14.46
N VAL A 266 -9.30 14.63 -13.63
CA VAL A 266 -7.90 14.93 -13.98
C VAL A 266 -7.01 14.59 -12.80
N VAL A 267 -5.88 13.93 -13.05
CA VAL A 267 -4.89 13.64 -12.01
C VAL A 267 -3.78 14.67 -12.09
N LEU A 268 -3.72 15.59 -11.13
CA LEU A 268 -2.62 16.55 -11.01
C LEU A 268 -1.60 16.07 -9.99
N SER A 269 -0.34 16.48 -10.16
CA SER A 269 0.77 16.08 -9.30
C SER A 269 1.65 17.23 -8.84
N GLN A 270 2.30 17.01 -7.70
CA GLN A 270 3.32 17.87 -7.11
C GLN A 270 4.67 17.15 -7.09
N SER A 271 5.76 17.89 -7.32
CA SER A 271 7.12 17.38 -7.27
C SER A 271 7.84 17.84 -6.01
N PHE A 272 8.31 16.88 -5.22
CA PHE A 272 9.08 17.09 -4.01
C PHE A 272 10.53 16.69 -4.24
N SER A 273 11.48 17.42 -3.66
CA SER A 273 12.90 17.07 -3.79
C SER A 273 13.76 17.46 -2.60
N THR A 274 14.75 16.63 -2.32
CA THR A 274 15.74 16.80 -1.25
C THR A 274 17.14 16.44 -1.74
N GLY A 275 18.18 16.92 -1.07
CA GLY A 275 19.54 16.41 -1.29
C GLY A 275 19.67 14.96 -0.87
N PHE A 276 20.44 14.16 -1.62
CA PHE A 276 20.64 12.74 -1.37
C PHE A 276 22.12 12.37 -1.36
N ALA A 277 22.55 11.63 -0.33
CA ALA A 277 23.95 11.34 -0.06
C ALA A 277 24.26 9.84 0.08
N GLU A 278 23.24 8.98 0.06
CA GLU A 278 23.42 7.53 0.19
C GLU A 278 23.57 6.86 -1.18
N GLN A 279 23.83 5.54 -1.17
CA GLN A 279 23.83 4.74 -2.40
C GLN A 279 22.39 4.37 -2.82
N PRO A 280 22.08 4.33 -4.12
CA PRO A 280 20.80 3.87 -4.64
C PRO A 280 20.36 2.50 -4.10
N SER A 281 21.28 1.54 -3.97
CA SER A 281 21.02 0.21 -3.46
C SER A 281 20.57 0.20 -1.99
N THR A 282 21.15 1.08 -1.16
CA THR A 282 20.75 1.26 0.24
C THR A 282 19.32 1.79 0.34
N LEU A 283 18.98 2.79 -0.48
CA LEU A 283 17.62 3.30 -0.58
C LEU A 283 16.65 2.22 -1.07
N PHE A 284 17.03 1.43 -2.06
CA PHE A 284 16.20 0.35 -2.61
C PHE A 284 15.87 -0.70 -1.54
N LYS A 285 16.85 -1.20 -0.79
CA LYS A 285 16.62 -2.14 0.31
C LYS A 285 15.65 -1.58 1.35
N ARG A 286 15.86 -0.32 1.75
CA ARG A 286 14.98 0.39 2.68
C ARG A 286 13.55 0.51 2.15
N ILE A 287 13.37 0.84 0.87
CA ILE A 287 12.05 0.92 0.24
C ILE A 287 11.37 -0.46 0.22
N CYS A 288 12.09 -1.52 -0.14
CA CYS A 288 11.56 -2.89 -0.15
C CYS A 288 11.12 -3.37 1.23
N GLU A 289 11.88 -3.05 2.29
CA GLU A 289 11.53 -3.36 3.68
C GLU A 289 10.32 -2.56 4.16
N GLN A 290 10.24 -1.29 3.80
CA GLN A 290 9.22 -0.37 4.29
C GLN A 290 7.90 -0.52 3.51
N ASN A 291 7.95 -0.73 2.20
CA ASN A 291 6.80 -0.69 1.29
C ASN A 291 6.84 -1.88 0.31
N PRO A 292 6.59 -3.12 0.76
CA PRO A 292 6.52 -4.28 -0.13
C PRO A 292 5.46 -4.06 -1.21
N SER A 293 5.79 -4.40 -2.46
CA SER A 293 4.96 -4.13 -3.65
C SER A 293 5.23 -5.17 -4.75
N PRO A 294 4.25 -5.43 -5.64
CA PRO A 294 4.41 -6.36 -6.76
C PRO A 294 5.47 -5.90 -7.79
N TYR A 295 5.74 -4.59 -7.85
CA TYR A 295 6.71 -4.00 -8.78
C TYR A 295 7.71 -3.12 -8.03
N SER A 296 8.64 -3.73 -7.30
CA SER A 296 9.78 -3.02 -6.72
C SER A 296 10.96 -3.02 -7.70
N PHE A 297 11.66 -1.90 -7.82
CA PHE A 297 12.75 -1.76 -8.79
C PHE A 297 13.86 -0.79 -8.37
N LEU A 298 15.07 -1.09 -8.83
CA LEU A 298 16.22 -0.20 -8.93
C LEU A 298 16.74 -0.28 -10.37
N ILE A 299 16.58 0.78 -11.14
CA ILE A 299 17.08 0.87 -12.51
C ILE A 299 18.18 1.92 -12.55
N ASN A 300 19.41 1.50 -12.84
CA ASN A 300 20.55 2.39 -12.95
C ASN A 300 20.87 2.69 -14.42
N MET A 301 20.62 3.94 -14.81
CA MET A 301 20.81 4.46 -16.16
C MET A 301 22.15 5.22 -16.31
N GLY A 302 23.01 5.17 -15.30
CA GLY A 302 24.27 5.90 -15.23
C GLY A 302 24.08 7.25 -14.53
N LYS A 303 23.80 8.31 -15.28
CA LYS A 303 23.67 9.66 -14.68
C LYS A 303 22.40 9.86 -13.84
N GLU A 304 21.45 8.94 -13.95
CA GLU A 304 20.21 8.93 -13.20
C GLU A 304 19.80 7.51 -12.81
N GLN A 305 19.01 7.41 -11.73
CA GLN A 305 18.48 6.15 -11.23
C GLN A 305 17.00 6.30 -10.88
N LEU A 306 16.25 5.22 -11.07
CA LEU A 306 14.88 5.10 -10.58
C LEU A 306 14.83 4.05 -9.49
N VAL A 307 14.33 4.41 -8.32
CA VAL A 307 14.19 3.53 -7.17
C VAL A 307 12.76 3.59 -6.66
N GLY A 308 12.02 2.49 -6.70
CA GLY A 308 10.60 2.55 -6.38
C GLY A 308 9.98 1.21 -5.97
N ALA A 309 8.75 1.31 -5.48
CA ALA A 309 7.88 0.19 -5.13
C ALA A 309 6.47 0.53 -5.57
N SER A 310 6.13 0.13 -6.80
CA SER A 310 4.85 0.47 -7.42
C SER A 310 3.77 -0.55 -7.05
N PRO A 311 2.61 -0.10 -6.55
CA PRO A 311 1.51 -0.98 -6.21
C PRO A 311 0.69 -1.42 -7.45
N GLU A 312 0.80 -0.68 -8.56
CA GLU A 312 -0.15 -0.75 -9.67
C GLU A 312 0.45 -1.42 -10.91
N MET A 313 -0.20 -2.50 -11.36
CA MET A 313 0.07 -3.13 -12.64
C MET A 313 -0.37 -2.20 -13.75
N TYR A 314 0.55 -1.89 -14.67
CA TYR A 314 0.20 -1.15 -15.87
C TYR A 314 -0.35 -2.10 -16.95
N VAL A 315 0.49 -3.03 -17.42
CA VAL A 315 0.12 -4.02 -18.42
C VAL A 315 0.86 -5.31 -18.11
N ARG A 316 0.13 -6.41 -18.09
CA ARG A 316 0.69 -7.76 -18.20
C ARG A 316 0.14 -8.46 -19.43
N VAL A 317 1.02 -9.06 -20.22
CA VAL A 317 0.64 -9.94 -21.32
C VAL A 317 1.31 -11.28 -21.11
N LYS A 318 0.51 -12.35 -21.07
CA LYS A 318 1.00 -13.72 -21.04
C LYS A 318 0.33 -14.50 -22.15
N GLU A 319 1.12 -14.95 -23.12
CA GLU A 319 0.62 -15.50 -24.37
C GLU A 319 -0.25 -14.46 -25.09
N GLU A 320 -1.57 -14.67 -25.18
CA GLU A 320 -2.52 -13.73 -25.77
C GLU A 320 -3.38 -13.00 -24.71
N ARG A 321 -3.27 -13.37 -23.43
CA ARG A 321 -4.04 -12.75 -22.33
C ARG A 321 -3.42 -11.41 -21.96
N PHE A 322 -4.18 -10.33 -22.13
CA PHE A 322 -3.85 -8.97 -21.71
C PHE A 322 -4.60 -8.66 -20.42
N GLU A 323 -3.86 -8.27 -19.38
CA GLU A 323 -4.37 -7.87 -18.08
C GLU A 323 -3.93 -6.45 -17.71
N THR A 324 -4.81 -5.73 -17.03
CA THR A 324 -4.52 -4.46 -16.33
C THR A 324 -5.32 -4.41 -15.03
N SER A 325 -4.94 -3.52 -14.12
CA SER A 325 -5.61 -3.41 -12.83
C SER A 325 -5.58 -2.00 -12.27
N PRO A 326 -6.60 -1.18 -12.58
CA PRO A 326 -6.70 0.16 -12.03
C PRO A 326 -6.88 0.09 -10.51
N ILE A 327 -6.20 1.01 -9.81
CA ILE A 327 -6.27 1.17 -8.37
C ILE A 327 -6.83 2.55 -8.07
N SER A 328 -7.82 2.62 -7.18
CA SER A 328 -8.31 3.86 -6.60
C SER A 328 -8.84 3.58 -5.20
N GLY A 329 -8.83 4.56 -4.31
CA GLY A 329 -9.12 4.35 -2.90
C GLY A 329 -7.96 3.73 -2.13
N THR A 330 -7.51 4.42 -1.09
CA THR A 330 -6.41 3.97 -0.22
C THR A 330 -6.69 4.34 1.23
N VAL A 331 -6.55 3.39 2.15
CA VAL A 331 -6.54 3.67 3.59
C VAL A 331 -5.33 3.03 4.28
N PRO A 332 -4.78 3.66 5.33
CA PRO A 332 -3.73 3.04 6.12
C PRO A 332 -4.26 1.89 6.97
N VAL A 333 -3.44 0.85 7.16
CA VAL A 333 -3.69 -0.19 8.17
C VAL A 333 -3.72 0.49 9.55
N GLY A 334 -4.74 0.16 10.36
CA GLY A 334 -4.94 0.71 11.71
C GLY A 334 -3.84 0.30 12.68
N GLY A 335 -3.70 1.02 13.79
CA GLY A 335 -2.86 0.62 14.92
C GLY A 335 -3.31 -0.69 15.55
N ASP A 336 -4.61 -1.03 15.40
CA ASP A 336 -5.18 -2.30 15.83
C ASP A 336 -6.17 -2.87 14.78
N PRO A 337 -6.63 -4.13 14.96
CA PRO A 337 -7.57 -4.77 14.03
C PRO A 337 -8.94 -4.08 13.93
N MET A 338 -9.44 -3.45 15.00
CA MET A 338 -10.74 -2.76 15.00
C MET A 338 -10.66 -1.46 14.20
N GLU A 339 -9.62 -0.66 14.41
CA GLU A 339 -9.37 0.53 13.61
C GLU A 339 -9.18 0.17 12.12
N THR A 340 -8.45 -0.91 11.84
CA THR A 340 -8.29 -1.41 10.47
C THR A 340 -9.64 -1.76 9.85
N ALA A 341 -10.53 -2.45 10.57
CA ALA A 341 -11.86 -2.82 10.08
C ALA A 341 -12.73 -1.59 9.80
N GLU A 342 -12.72 -0.57 10.66
CA GLU A 342 -13.47 0.67 10.44
C GLU A 342 -12.94 1.44 9.23
N ARG A 343 -11.61 1.53 9.05
CA ARG A 343 -11.01 2.16 7.86
C ARG A 343 -11.36 1.42 6.57
N ILE A 344 -11.34 0.08 6.58
CA ILE A 344 -11.78 -0.74 5.44
C ILE A 344 -13.25 -0.48 5.12
N LYS A 345 -14.12 -0.45 6.15
CA LYS A 345 -15.54 -0.19 5.98
C LYS A 345 -15.79 1.20 5.39
N ALA A 346 -15.07 2.21 5.85
CA ALA A 346 -15.12 3.56 5.30
C ALA A 346 -14.68 3.60 3.82
N LEU A 347 -13.60 2.88 3.46
CA LEU A 347 -13.13 2.77 2.08
C LEU A 347 -14.18 2.13 1.16
N ILE A 348 -14.74 0.97 1.55
CA ILE A 348 -15.74 0.26 0.74
C ILE A 348 -17.08 1.02 0.68
N SER A 349 -17.40 1.81 1.69
CA SER A 349 -18.64 2.60 1.70
C SER A 349 -18.50 3.97 1.03
N SER A 350 -17.31 4.34 0.56
CA SER A 350 -17.07 5.64 -0.07
C SER A 350 -17.59 5.68 -1.51
N GLU A 351 -18.63 6.47 -1.75
CA GLU A 351 -19.20 6.70 -3.08
C GLU A 351 -18.20 7.41 -4.01
N LYS A 352 -17.38 8.32 -3.48
CA LYS A 352 -16.32 9.01 -4.25
C LYS A 352 -15.32 8.00 -4.82
N GLU A 353 -14.73 7.18 -3.96
CA GLU A 353 -13.69 6.21 -4.36
C GLU A 353 -14.28 5.13 -5.28
N GLU A 354 -15.55 4.74 -5.07
CA GLU A 354 -16.25 3.84 -6.00
C GLU A 354 -16.45 4.45 -7.38
N SER A 355 -16.84 5.73 -7.44
CA SER A 355 -17.05 6.45 -8.69
C SER A 355 -15.74 6.60 -9.46
N GLU A 356 -14.66 6.97 -8.77
CA GLU A 356 -13.31 7.10 -9.34
C GLU A 356 -12.84 5.79 -9.97
N LEU A 357 -12.88 4.69 -9.20
CA LEU A 357 -12.45 3.38 -9.69
C LEU A 357 -13.32 2.91 -10.87
N THR A 358 -14.62 3.20 -10.84
CA THR A 358 -15.53 2.84 -11.93
C THR A 358 -15.14 3.54 -13.24
N MET A 359 -14.82 4.84 -13.19
CA MET A 359 -14.38 5.57 -14.38
C MET A 359 -13.04 5.05 -14.92
N CYS A 360 -12.07 4.80 -14.04
CA CYS A 360 -10.79 4.21 -14.44
C CYS A 360 -10.99 2.85 -15.13
N THR A 361 -11.85 2.00 -14.55
CA THR A 361 -12.17 0.68 -15.09
C THR A 361 -12.83 0.76 -16.46
N ASP A 362 -13.77 1.69 -16.68
CA ASP A 362 -14.42 1.84 -17.98
C ASP A 362 -13.46 2.38 -19.06
N VAL A 363 -12.54 3.27 -18.70
CA VAL A 363 -11.49 3.75 -19.60
C VAL A 363 -10.53 2.62 -19.97
N ASP A 364 -10.13 1.80 -19.00
CA ASP A 364 -9.26 0.66 -19.24
C ASP A 364 -9.95 -0.39 -20.14
N ARG A 365 -11.24 -0.67 -19.91
CA ARG A 365 -12.04 -1.53 -20.80
C ARG A 365 -12.10 -0.99 -22.22
N ASN A 366 -12.25 0.32 -22.38
CA ASN A 366 -12.24 0.97 -23.69
C ASN A 366 -10.88 0.79 -24.40
N ASP A 367 -9.77 0.98 -23.69
CA ASP A 367 -8.44 0.82 -24.27
C ASP A 367 -8.16 -0.62 -24.70
N MET A 368 -8.59 -1.59 -23.90
CA MET A 368 -8.49 -3.03 -24.21
C MET A 368 -9.35 -3.38 -25.43
N ALA A 369 -10.59 -2.88 -25.49
CA ALA A 369 -11.53 -3.19 -26.56
C ALA A 369 -11.01 -2.81 -27.96
N ARG A 370 -10.09 -1.85 -28.06
CA ARG A 370 -9.45 -1.44 -29.32
C ARG A 370 -8.59 -2.55 -29.93
N ILE A 371 -8.00 -3.42 -29.12
CA ILE A 371 -6.99 -4.41 -29.56
C ILE A 371 -7.30 -5.85 -29.14
N CYS A 372 -8.36 -6.07 -28.37
CA CYS A 372 -8.80 -7.39 -27.95
C CYS A 372 -9.91 -7.96 -28.84
N GLU A 373 -10.07 -9.28 -28.81
CA GLU A 373 -11.15 -9.98 -29.51
C GLU A 373 -12.51 -9.48 -28.99
N PRO A 374 -13.49 -9.17 -29.87
CA PRO A 374 -14.80 -8.70 -29.47
C PRO A 374 -15.46 -9.63 -28.44
N GLY A 375 -15.86 -9.07 -27.30
CA GLY A 375 -16.50 -9.81 -26.21
C GLY A 375 -15.55 -10.53 -25.26
N SER A 376 -14.23 -10.46 -25.45
CA SER A 376 -13.24 -11.09 -24.56
C SER A 376 -12.84 -10.24 -23.34
N VAL A 377 -13.14 -8.94 -23.35
CA VAL A 377 -12.78 -8.03 -22.25
C VAL A 377 -13.76 -8.20 -21.08
N HIS A 378 -13.24 -8.68 -19.95
CA HIS A 378 -14.01 -9.02 -18.76
C HIS A 378 -13.43 -8.36 -17.50
N LEU A 379 -14.33 -7.88 -16.64
CA LEU A 379 -14.01 -7.51 -15.26
C LEU A 379 -14.07 -8.77 -14.40
N ILE A 380 -12.90 -9.32 -14.06
CA ILE A 380 -12.78 -10.57 -13.31
C ILE A 380 -12.67 -10.35 -11.79
N GLY A 381 -12.36 -9.13 -11.36
CA GLY A 381 -12.40 -8.70 -9.97
C GLY A 381 -12.87 -7.26 -9.87
N ARG A 382 -13.79 -6.98 -8.94
CA ARG A 382 -14.31 -5.63 -8.68
C ARG A 382 -14.12 -5.26 -7.21
N ARG A 383 -13.54 -4.09 -6.96
CA ARG A 383 -13.29 -3.49 -5.64
C ARG A 383 -12.67 -4.49 -4.66
N LEU A 384 -11.75 -5.30 -5.16
CA LEU A 384 -11.00 -6.24 -4.35
C LEU A 384 -10.15 -5.45 -3.36
N LEU A 385 -10.17 -5.87 -2.09
CA LEU A 385 -9.31 -5.28 -1.06
C LEU A 385 -7.92 -5.90 -1.14
N GLU A 386 -6.95 -5.11 -1.57
CA GLU A 386 -5.55 -5.51 -1.56
C GLU A 386 -4.83 -4.90 -0.36
N ARG A 387 -4.51 -5.76 0.60
CA ARG A 387 -3.84 -5.37 1.83
C ARG A 387 -2.32 -5.52 1.67
N TYR A 388 -1.62 -4.40 1.79
CA TYR A 388 -0.18 -4.31 1.89
C TYR A 388 0.21 -4.13 3.37
N SER A 389 1.51 -4.06 3.67
CA SER A 389 2.00 -3.98 5.05
C SER A 389 1.44 -2.78 5.82
N ARG A 390 1.22 -1.65 5.14
CA ARG A 390 0.76 -0.38 5.75
C ARG A 390 -0.46 0.23 5.11
N LEU A 391 -0.86 -0.21 3.92
CA LEU A 391 -1.93 0.38 3.14
C LEU A 391 -2.89 -0.70 2.67
N ILE A 392 -4.14 -0.31 2.43
CA ILE A 392 -5.19 -1.15 1.85
C ILE A 392 -5.76 -0.37 0.67
N HIS A 393 -5.80 -1.02 -0.49
CA HIS A 393 -6.29 -0.46 -1.74
C HIS A 393 -7.57 -1.16 -2.20
N THR A 394 -8.45 -0.44 -2.89
CA THR A 394 -9.48 -1.05 -3.72
C THR A 394 -8.99 -1.18 -5.16
N VAL A 395 -9.15 -2.37 -5.73
CA VAL A 395 -8.58 -2.71 -7.04
C VAL A 395 -9.60 -3.43 -7.90
N ASP A 396 -9.69 -3.04 -9.17
CA ASP A 396 -10.38 -3.80 -10.21
C ASP A 396 -9.35 -4.59 -11.02
N HIS A 397 -9.76 -5.75 -11.55
CA HIS A 397 -8.90 -6.60 -12.38
C HIS A 397 -9.61 -6.90 -13.69
N LEU A 398 -9.01 -6.43 -14.77
CA LEU A 398 -9.48 -6.60 -16.13
C LEU A 398 -8.62 -7.61 -16.89
N GLU A 399 -9.28 -8.40 -17.73
CA GLU A 399 -8.64 -9.34 -18.62
C GLU A 399 -9.30 -9.32 -20.00
N GLY A 400 -8.50 -9.48 -21.05
CA GLY A 400 -8.96 -9.66 -22.42
C GLY A 400 -8.02 -10.55 -23.23
N VAL A 401 -8.48 -11.00 -24.40
CA VAL A 401 -7.66 -11.77 -25.34
C VAL A 401 -7.24 -10.84 -26.47
N LEU A 402 -5.94 -10.68 -26.72
CA LEU A 402 -5.44 -9.86 -27.82
C LEU A 402 -5.91 -10.42 -29.18
N ASN A 403 -6.21 -9.53 -30.12
CA ASN A 403 -6.46 -9.93 -31.51
C ASN A 403 -5.21 -10.62 -32.10
N LYS A 404 -5.42 -11.55 -33.02
CA LYS A 404 -4.35 -12.36 -33.65
C LYS A 404 -3.30 -11.54 -34.39
N ASP A 405 -3.64 -10.33 -34.81
CA ASP A 405 -2.75 -9.38 -35.49
C ASP A 405 -2.22 -8.29 -34.53
N ARG A 406 -2.38 -8.48 -33.22
CA ARG A 406 -1.88 -7.59 -32.16
C ARG A 406 -0.87 -8.32 -31.29
N ASP A 407 0.02 -7.55 -30.69
CA ASP A 407 1.12 -8.05 -29.85
C ASP A 407 1.18 -7.32 -28.51
N ALA A 408 2.07 -7.78 -27.63
CA ALA A 408 2.21 -7.18 -26.30
C ALA A 408 2.70 -5.71 -26.33
N VAL A 409 3.33 -5.27 -27.43
CA VAL A 409 3.70 -3.86 -27.61
C VAL A 409 2.46 -3.01 -27.91
N ASP A 410 1.46 -3.57 -28.62
CA ASP A 410 0.16 -2.91 -28.79
C ASP A 410 -0.56 -2.70 -27.46
N ALA A 411 -0.48 -3.67 -26.54
CA ALA A 411 -1.05 -3.56 -25.20
C ALA A 411 -0.46 -2.39 -24.40
N ILE A 412 0.88 -2.26 -24.39
CA ILE A 412 1.57 -1.11 -23.76
C ILE A 412 1.14 0.21 -24.40
N LEU A 413 0.99 0.26 -25.72
CA LEU A 413 0.73 1.50 -26.45
C LEU A 413 -0.73 1.96 -26.38
N THR A 414 -1.68 1.04 -26.50
CA THR A 414 -3.10 1.39 -26.48
C THR A 414 -3.51 1.96 -25.12
N HIS A 415 -2.88 1.45 -24.06
CA HIS A 415 -3.17 1.81 -22.68
C HIS A 415 -2.47 3.10 -22.22
N MET A 416 -1.60 3.68 -23.06
CA MET A 416 -0.71 4.79 -22.72
C MET A 416 -1.49 6.11 -22.56
N TRP A 417 -1.51 6.75 -21.38
CA TRP A 417 -1.19 6.22 -20.04
C TRP A 417 -2.47 5.96 -19.26
N ALA A 418 -2.38 5.18 -18.18
CA ALA A 418 -3.53 4.75 -17.38
C ALA A 418 -4.37 5.94 -16.88
N CYS A 419 -5.69 5.73 -16.76
CA CYS A 419 -6.64 6.76 -16.32
C CYS A 419 -6.30 7.24 -14.89
N THR A 420 -5.91 6.30 -14.03
CA THR A 420 -5.48 6.49 -12.62
C THR A 420 -4.36 7.51 -12.41
N VAL A 421 -3.65 7.87 -13.48
CA VAL A 421 -2.57 8.87 -13.43
C VAL A 421 -2.73 10.00 -14.43
N THR A 422 -3.78 10.00 -15.24
CA THR A 422 -4.04 11.05 -16.25
C THR A 422 -5.39 11.70 -16.02
N GLY A 423 -6.45 10.91 -16.17
CA GLY A 423 -7.85 11.30 -16.07
C GLY A 423 -8.63 10.97 -17.35
N SER A 424 -9.86 11.46 -17.42
CA SER A 424 -10.81 11.10 -18.47
C SER A 424 -11.66 12.29 -18.92
N PRO A 425 -11.84 12.52 -20.24
CA PRO A 425 -11.22 11.80 -21.37
C PRO A 425 -9.71 12.05 -21.48
N LYS A 426 -8.93 10.98 -21.73
CA LYS A 426 -7.45 10.99 -21.66
C LYS A 426 -6.78 12.16 -22.41
N PRO A 427 -7.07 12.45 -23.69
CA PRO A 427 -6.36 13.51 -24.41
C PRO A 427 -6.54 14.89 -23.77
N VAL A 428 -7.77 15.20 -23.33
CA VAL A 428 -8.10 16.48 -22.70
C VAL A 428 -7.51 16.56 -21.29
N ALA A 429 -7.54 15.46 -20.53
CA ALA A 429 -6.92 15.38 -19.22
C ALA A 429 -5.40 15.59 -19.30
N MET A 430 -4.72 14.94 -20.26
CA MET A 430 -3.28 15.12 -20.47
C MET A 430 -2.90 16.53 -20.94
N GLN A 431 -3.72 17.16 -21.78
CA GLN A 431 -3.53 18.57 -22.14
C GLN A 431 -3.73 19.51 -20.93
N THR A 432 -4.69 19.19 -20.07
CA THR A 432 -4.96 19.93 -18.83
C THR A 432 -3.80 19.81 -17.86
N ILE A 433 -3.24 18.61 -17.70
CA ILE A 433 -2.01 18.34 -16.94
C ILE A 433 -0.86 19.24 -17.41
N GLU A 434 -0.55 19.23 -18.71
CA GLU A 434 0.54 20.05 -19.27
C GLU A 434 0.29 21.57 -19.12
N ASN A 435 -0.98 21.99 -19.04
CA ASN A 435 -1.33 23.39 -18.84
C ASN A 435 -1.25 23.83 -17.37
N MET A 436 -1.46 22.92 -16.41
CA MET A 436 -1.68 23.25 -15.00
C MET A 436 -0.57 22.81 -14.05
N GLU A 437 0.22 21.78 -14.38
CA GLU A 437 1.38 21.39 -13.57
C GLU A 437 2.52 22.41 -13.70
N ASN A 438 3.43 22.45 -12.73
CA ASN A 438 4.53 23.43 -12.73
C ASN A 438 5.78 22.93 -13.48
N SER A 439 5.83 21.64 -13.80
CA SER A 439 7.00 20.99 -14.40
C SER A 439 6.62 19.73 -15.19
N PRO A 440 7.42 19.31 -16.19
CA PRO A 440 7.21 18.05 -16.91
C PRO A 440 7.23 16.83 -15.97
N ARG A 441 6.49 15.78 -16.34
CA ARG A 441 6.43 14.53 -15.55
C ARG A 441 7.68 13.66 -15.64
N GLY A 442 8.39 13.71 -16.77
CA GLY A 442 9.54 12.83 -17.02
C GLY A 442 9.12 11.37 -16.85
N TRP A 443 9.68 10.69 -15.85
CA TRP A 443 9.38 9.28 -15.56
C TRP A 443 8.06 9.04 -14.82
N TYR A 444 7.56 10.01 -14.04
CA TYR A 444 6.32 9.85 -13.27
C TYR A 444 5.13 9.60 -14.19
N SER A 445 4.22 8.68 -13.83
CA SER A 445 3.07 8.25 -14.66
C SER A 445 3.44 7.47 -15.93
N GLY A 446 4.72 7.13 -16.12
CA GLY A 446 5.15 6.14 -17.11
C GLY A 446 5.00 4.70 -16.61
N CYS A 447 5.82 3.78 -17.11
CA CYS A 447 5.91 2.42 -16.59
C CYS A 447 7.34 1.87 -16.56
N ILE A 448 7.56 0.85 -15.72
CA ILE A 448 8.81 0.09 -15.61
C ILE A 448 8.52 -1.40 -15.75
N GLY A 449 9.53 -2.17 -16.13
CA GLY A 449 9.43 -3.63 -16.17
C GLY A 449 10.21 -4.21 -17.34
N PHE A 450 9.63 -5.21 -17.98
CA PHE A 450 10.31 -5.98 -19.01
C PHE A 450 9.40 -6.50 -20.13
N LEU A 451 10.02 -6.65 -21.31
CA LEU A 451 9.43 -7.16 -22.54
C LEU A 451 10.28 -8.33 -23.02
N TRP A 452 9.85 -9.55 -22.72
CA TRP A 452 10.56 -10.76 -23.12
C TRP A 452 10.19 -11.16 -24.54
N PHE A 453 11.19 -11.62 -25.29
CA PHE A 453 11.02 -11.95 -26.70
C PHE A 453 10.15 -13.19 -26.94
N ASN A 454 9.64 -13.85 -25.90
CA ASN A 454 8.59 -14.86 -26.03
C ASN A 454 7.16 -14.29 -26.07
N GLY A 455 6.97 -12.98 -25.84
CA GLY A 455 5.64 -12.37 -25.78
C GLY A 455 5.23 -11.93 -24.39
N PHE A 456 5.95 -12.37 -23.36
CA PHE A 456 5.62 -11.99 -22.01
C PHE A 456 6.02 -10.54 -21.75
N VAL A 457 5.07 -9.76 -21.25
CA VAL A 457 5.28 -8.39 -20.77
C VAL A 457 4.76 -8.33 -19.35
N SER A 458 5.53 -7.72 -18.45
CA SER A 458 5.08 -7.39 -17.11
C SER A 458 5.60 -6.03 -16.75
N THR A 459 4.68 -5.09 -16.54
CA THR A 459 5.01 -3.70 -16.25
C THR A 459 4.17 -3.15 -15.11
N GLY A 460 4.81 -2.36 -14.25
CA GLY A 460 4.16 -1.57 -13.21
C GLY A 460 4.24 -0.09 -13.53
N MET A 461 3.26 0.69 -13.08
CA MET A 461 3.26 2.14 -13.26
C MET A 461 4.44 2.78 -12.51
N THR A 462 5.04 3.86 -13.04
CA THR A 462 6.10 4.60 -12.34
C THR A 462 5.51 5.55 -11.31
N LEU A 463 4.88 4.95 -10.30
CA LEU A 463 4.36 5.56 -9.09
C LEU A 463 5.27 5.24 -7.92
N ARG A 464 5.16 5.99 -6.81
CA ARG A 464 5.88 5.66 -5.57
C ARG A 464 7.38 5.42 -5.84
N THR A 465 7.94 6.36 -6.60
CA THR A 465 9.26 6.28 -7.19
C THR A 465 10.10 7.48 -6.77
N VAL A 466 11.33 7.22 -6.38
CA VAL A 466 12.39 8.20 -6.18
C VAL A 466 13.23 8.26 -7.46
N HIS A 467 13.28 9.43 -8.07
CA HIS A 467 14.20 9.74 -9.17
C HIS A 467 15.46 10.37 -8.61
N LEU A 468 16.60 9.68 -8.77
CA LEU A 468 17.91 10.18 -8.37
C LEU A 468 18.62 10.77 -9.58
N LYS A 469 18.97 12.05 -9.52
CA LYS A 469 19.73 12.74 -10.58
C LYS A 469 20.49 13.91 -9.99
N ASN A 470 21.77 14.07 -10.36
CA ASN A 470 22.62 15.19 -9.93
C ASN A 470 22.68 15.39 -8.39
N GLY A 471 22.80 14.30 -7.62
CA GLY A 471 22.85 14.36 -6.15
C GLY A 471 21.53 14.76 -5.47
N ARG A 472 20.40 14.73 -6.20
CA ARG A 472 19.07 15.02 -5.67
C ARG A 472 18.17 13.80 -5.77
N ALA A 473 17.35 13.59 -4.75
CA ALA A 473 16.23 12.68 -4.78
C ALA A 473 14.94 13.48 -5.01
N SER A 474 14.18 13.11 -6.04
CA SER A 474 12.88 13.71 -6.34
C SER A 474 11.77 12.66 -6.29
N VAL A 475 10.65 13.00 -5.69
CA VAL A 475 9.45 12.18 -5.59
C VAL A 475 8.29 13.00 -6.09
N ARG A 476 7.54 12.48 -7.05
CA ARG A 476 6.31 13.11 -7.55
C ARG A 476 5.10 12.31 -7.09
N ALA A 477 4.08 13.01 -6.60
CA ALA A 477 2.85 12.41 -6.09
C ALA A 477 1.65 13.22 -6.56
N GLY A 478 0.58 12.51 -6.93
CA GLY A 478 -0.64 13.10 -7.44
C GLY A 478 -1.89 12.59 -6.74
N ALA A 479 -2.99 13.29 -7.02
CA ALA A 479 -4.32 13.02 -6.53
C ALA A 479 -5.31 13.11 -7.70
N THR A 480 -6.29 12.20 -7.70
CA THR A 480 -7.37 12.22 -8.69
C THR A 480 -8.37 13.29 -8.29
N LEU A 481 -8.60 14.23 -9.19
CA LEU A 481 -9.43 15.39 -8.91
C LEU A 481 -10.77 15.23 -9.64
N LEU A 482 -11.82 15.11 -8.83
CA LEU A 482 -13.22 14.98 -9.23
C LEU A 482 -13.99 16.26 -8.92
N TYR A 483 -15.23 16.35 -9.41
CA TYR A 483 -16.12 17.44 -9.01
C TYR A 483 -16.32 17.50 -7.49
N ASP A 484 -16.49 16.35 -6.83
CA ASP A 484 -16.73 16.24 -5.39
C ASP A 484 -15.44 16.16 -4.54
N SER A 485 -14.27 16.41 -5.14
CA SER A 485 -13.00 16.44 -4.39
C SER A 485 -12.96 17.61 -3.39
N ASP A 486 -12.40 17.36 -2.20
CA ASP A 486 -12.13 18.40 -1.20
C ASP A 486 -10.69 18.93 -1.39
N PRO A 487 -10.49 20.20 -1.79
CA PRO A 487 -9.17 20.74 -2.13
C PRO A 487 -8.07 20.48 -1.08
N ALA A 488 -8.37 20.73 0.20
CA ALA A 488 -7.43 20.57 1.29
C ALA A 488 -7.08 19.09 1.55
N THR A 489 -8.04 18.19 1.35
CA THR A 489 -7.79 16.74 1.47
C THR A 489 -6.95 16.22 0.32
N GLU A 490 -7.20 16.64 -0.92
CA GLU A 490 -6.38 16.22 -2.07
C GLU A 490 -4.94 16.73 -1.96
N GLU A 491 -4.72 17.98 -1.53
CA GLU A 491 -3.36 18.49 -1.28
C GLU A 491 -2.65 17.63 -0.22
N ARG A 492 -3.29 17.41 0.95
CA ARG A 492 -2.74 16.55 2.01
C ARG A 492 -2.41 15.15 1.52
N GLU A 493 -3.25 14.57 0.67
CA GLU A 493 -3.03 13.24 0.11
C GLU A 493 -1.72 13.16 -0.69
N THR A 494 -1.44 14.16 -1.54
CA THR A 494 -0.18 14.20 -2.29
C THR A 494 1.05 14.27 -1.38
N HIS A 495 0.99 15.06 -0.30
CA HIS A 495 2.05 15.12 0.70
C HIS A 495 2.25 13.78 1.42
N ILE A 496 1.17 13.12 1.83
CA ILE A 496 1.22 11.81 2.49
C ILE A 496 1.86 10.78 1.56
N LYS A 497 1.40 10.68 0.31
CA LYS A 497 1.97 9.77 -0.72
C LYS A 497 3.47 10.01 -0.93
N ALA A 498 3.91 11.27 -0.97
CA ALA A 498 5.32 11.63 -1.14
C ALA A 498 6.17 11.36 0.11
N SER A 499 5.64 11.64 1.31
CA SER A 499 6.34 11.59 2.59
C SER A 499 6.95 10.22 2.90
N ALA A 500 6.29 9.13 2.51
CA ALA A 500 6.80 7.77 2.73
C ALA A 500 8.14 7.54 2.00
N PHE A 501 8.24 8.03 0.76
CA PHE A 501 9.44 7.86 -0.07
C PHE A 501 10.51 8.91 0.25
N LEU A 502 10.10 10.14 0.59
CA LEU A 502 11.02 11.16 1.09
C LEU A 502 11.63 10.75 2.43
N GLY A 503 10.83 10.20 3.35
CA GLY A 503 11.30 9.66 4.63
C GLY A 503 12.33 8.55 4.42
N ALA A 504 12.10 7.66 3.44
CA ALA A 504 13.09 6.68 3.02
C ALA A 504 14.38 7.33 2.52
N THR A 505 14.35 8.45 1.77
CA THR A 505 15.58 9.14 1.34
C THR A 505 16.34 9.83 2.47
N LEU A 506 15.66 10.18 3.57
CA LEU A 506 16.24 10.85 4.74
C LEU A 506 16.68 9.86 5.84
N GLY A 507 16.61 8.55 5.59
CA GLY A 507 16.92 7.52 6.60
C GLY A 507 15.95 7.48 7.78
N SER A 508 14.78 8.12 7.65
CA SER A 508 13.77 8.14 8.71
C SER A 508 13.14 6.76 8.86
N LYS A 509 13.08 6.27 10.11
CA LYS A 509 12.28 5.09 10.44
C LYS A 509 10.84 5.51 10.70
N PRO A 510 9.84 4.77 10.20
CA PRO A 510 8.45 5.00 10.60
C PRO A 510 8.32 4.82 12.12
N ALA A 511 7.47 5.65 12.73
CA ALA A 511 7.18 5.55 14.15
C ALA A 511 6.64 4.15 14.48
N ALA A 512 7.16 3.53 15.55
CA ALA A 512 6.59 2.31 16.09
C ALA A 512 5.21 2.60 16.70
N ALA A 513 4.31 1.62 16.68
CA ALA A 513 3.07 1.72 17.45
C ALA A 513 3.42 1.89 18.93
N GLU A 514 2.80 2.87 19.60
CA GLU A 514 2.99 3.08 21.03
C GLU A 514 2.22 2.00 21.81
N ASP A 515 2.94 1.19 22.59
CA ASP A 515 2.31 0.39 23.64
C ASP A 515 1.82 1.34 24.73
N ILE A 516 0.52 1.27 25.08
CA ILE A 516 -0.04 2.05 26.18
C ILE A 516 0.44 1.42 27.49
N ASP A 517 1.52 1.96 28.05
CA ASP A 517 2.00 1.60 29.39
C ASP A 517 1.03 2.19 30.44
N LEU A 518 0.03 1.42 30.83
CA LEU A 518 -0.89 1.81 31.88
C LEU A 518 -0.24 1.60 33.26
N PRO A 519 -0.39 2.57 34.19
CA PRO A 519 0.18 2.45 35.52
C PRO A 519 -0.35 1.20 36.23
N GLN A 520 0.51 0.48 36.95
CA GLN A 520 0.15 -0.73 37.70
C GLN A 520 -0.61 -0.39 39.00
N THR A 521 -1.83 0.17 38.89
CA THR A 521 -2.65 0.66 40.00
C THR A 521 -3.15 -0.42 40.96
N GLY A 522 -3.10 -1.69 40.53
CA GLY A 522 -3.41 -2.88 41.32
C GLY A 522 -2.29 -3.26 42.28
N GLY A 523 -1.01 -3.16 41.91
CA GLY A 523 0.13 -3.42 42.80
C GLY A 523 -0.03 -4.66 43.69
N GLU A 524 0.11 -4.51 45.00
CA GLU A 524 -0.02 -5.60 45.99
C GLU A 524 -1.47 -5.98 46.36
N LYS A 525 -2.48 -5.34 45.74
CA LYS A 525 -3.89 -5.55 46.10
C LYS A 525 -4.38 -6.93 45.67
N THR A 526 -5.22 -7.54 46.50
CA THR A 526 -5.91 -8.79 46.20
C THR A 526 -7.36 -8.53 45.81
N VAL A 527 -7.75 -8.95 44.61
CA VAL A 527 -9.14 -8.86 44.13
C VAL A 527 -9.77 -10.25 44.15
N LEU A 528 -10.90 -10.38 44.85
CA LEU A 528 -11.75 -11.56 44.74
C LEU A 528 -12.72 -11.35 43.58
N PHE A 529 -12.57 -12.15 42.53
CA PHE A 529 -13.38 -12.10 41.33
C PHE A 529 -14.42 -13.22 41.36
N VAL A 530 -15.70 -12.88 41.41
CA VAL A 530 -16.79 -13.85 41.49
C VAL A 530 -17.33 -14.15 40.10
N ASP A 531 -17.07 -15.37 39.63
CA ASP A 531 -17.55 -15.93 38.36
C ASP A 531 -19.02 -16.36 38.50
N ASN A 532 -19.95 -15.60 37.90
CA ASN A 532 -21.38 -15.94 37.85
C ASN A 532 -21.72 -16.77 36.59
N GLN A 533 -20.81 -17.63 36.16
CA GLN A 533 -20.96 -18.56 35.03
C GLN A 533 -21.02 -17.86 33.66
N ASP A 534 -20.29 -16.76 33.52
CA ASP A 534 -20.18 -16.03 32.25
C ASP A 534 -18.89 -16.41 31.51
N SER A 535 -18.98 -16.51 30.18
CA SER A 535 -17.85 -16.91 29.34
C SER A 535 -16.76 -15.82 29.19
N PHE A 536 -17.03 -14.58 29.59
CA PHE A 536 -16.13 -13.42 29.49
C PHE A 536 -15.32 -13.15 30.77
N VAL A 537 -15.57 -13.88 31.85
CA VAL A 537 -14.98 -13.69 33.19
C VAL A 537 -13.46 -13.61 33.16
N HIS A 538 -12.79 -14.48 32.42
CA HIS A 538 -11.32 -14.51 32.40
C HIS A 538 -10.71 -13.36 31.61
N THR A 539 -11.40 -12.81 30.60
CA THR A 539 -10.97 -11.61 29.88
C THR A 539 -11.06 -10.38 30.79
N LEU A 540 -12.18 -10.22 31.50
CA LEU A 540 -12.35 -9.11 32.45
C LEU A 540 -11.41 -9.24 33.66
N ALA A 541 -11.23 -10.45 34.19
CA ALA A 541 -10.24 -10.72 35.23
C ALA A 541 -8.80 -10.48 34.74
N SER A 542 -8.51 -10.69 33.45
CA SER A 542 -7.22 -10.33 32.84
C SER A 542 -6.98 -8.82 32.90
N TYR A 543 -7.98 -7.98 32.65
CA TYR A 543 -7.83 -6.52 32.75
C TYR A 543 -7.45 -6.10 34.17
N VAL A 544 -8.05 -6.73 35.19
CA VAL A 544 -7.66 -6.50 36.59
C VAL A 544 -6.24 -6.99 36.88
N ARG A 545 -5.83 -8.16 36.34
CA ARG A 545 -4.45 -8.65 36.49
C ARG A 545 -3.43 -7.72 35.82
N GLN A 546 -3.78 -7.10 34.69
CA GLN A 546 -2.92 -6.17 33.98
C GLN A 546 -2.67 -4.86 34.74
N THR A 547 -3.49 -4.54 35.75
CA THR A 547 -3.17 -3.45 36.69
C THR A 547 -2.14 -3.87 37.74
N GLY A 548 -1.71 -5.13 37.76
CA GLY A 548 -0.73 -5.69 38.69
C GLY A 548 -1.35 -6.40 39.89
N ALA A 549 -2.67 -6.33 40.07
CA ALA A 549 -3.35 -6.93 41.20
C ALA A 549 -3.33 -8.47 41.18
N LYS A 550 -3.27 -9.07 42.37
CA LYS A 550 -3.47 -10.51 42.56
C LYS A 550 -4.95 -10.84 42.47
N VAL A 551 -5.36 -11.53 41.41
CA VAL A 551 -6.77 -11.91 41.21
C VAL A 551 -7.01 -13.37 41.59
N ILE A 552 -7.88 -13.59 42.57
CA ILE A 552 -8.40 -14.91 42.96
C ILE A 552 -9.81 -15.02 42.38
N THR A 553 -10.06 -16.02 41.53
CA THR A 553 -11.38 -16.23 40.92
C THR A 553 -12.10 -17.38 41.59
N LEU A 554 -13.32 -17.15 42.06
CA LEU A 554 -14.20 -18.17 42.64
C LEU A 554 -15.53 -18.20 41.89
N ARG A 555 -16.06 -19.39 41.65
CA ARG A 555 -17.42 -19.54 41.10
C ARG A 555 -18.46 -19.14 42.15
N SER A 556 -19.55 -18.51 41.72
CA SER A 556 -20.69 -18.14 42.58
C SER A 556 -21.22 -19.34 43.38
N GLY A 557 -21.81 -19.07 44.55
CA GLY A 557 -22.27 -20.10 45.49
C GLY A 557 -21.20 -20.61 46.46
N PHE A 558 -20.06 -19.93 46.57
CA PHE A 558 -19.04 -20.26 47.55
C PHE A 558 -19.45 -19.87 48.99
N PRO A 559 -18.95 -20.55 50.04
CA PRO A 559 -19.24 -20.17 51.42
C PRO A 559 -18.67 -18.80 51.78
N TYR A 560 -19.50 -17.87 52.28
CA TYR A 560 -19.09 -16.47 52.53
C TYR A 560 -17.96 -16.28 53.56
N LYS A 561 -17.67 -17.28 54.40
CA LYS A 561 -16.45 -17.30 55.22
C LYS A 561 -15.15 -17.14 54.42
N MET A 562 -15.18 -17.44 53.11
CA MET A 562 -14.03 -17.22 52.24
C MET A 562 -13.71 -15.74 52.02
N LEU A 563 -14.67 -14.82 52.22
CA LEU A 563 -14.39 -13.38 52.25
C LEU A 563 -13.42 -13.05 53.40
N ASP A 564 -13.58 -13.72 54.54
CA ASP A 564 -12.72 -13.57 55.72
C ASP A 564 -11.36 -14.26 55.53
N GLU A 565 -11.35 -15.46 54.92
CA GLU A 565 -10.12 -16.23 54.65
C GLU A 565 -9.23 -15.56 53.57
N ILE A 566 -9.84 -14.93 52.56
CA ILE A 566 -9.12 -14.27 51.46
C ILE A 566 -8.76 -12.81 51.82
N ALA A 567 -9.64 -12.12 52.57
CA ALA A 567 -9.54 -10.70 52.90
C ALA A 567 -9.23 -9.81 51.67
N PRO A 568 -10.10 -9.79 50.65
CA PRO A 568 -9.84 -9.04 49.42
C PRO A 568 -9.94 -7.52 49.62
N ASP A 569 -9.09 -6.77 48.93
CA ASP A 569 -9.16 -5.30 48.84
C ASP A 569 -10.33 -4.82 47.96
N LEU A 570 -10.85 -5.69 47.08
CA LEU A 570 -11.99 -5.44 46.20
C LEU A 570 -12.73 -6.76 45.91
N LEU A 571 -14.06 -6.73 46.05
CA LEU A 571 -14.94 -7.74 45.50
C LEU A 571 -15.37 -7.31 44.09
N PHE A 572 -14.99 -8.09 43.08
CA PHE A 572 -15.37 -7.87 41.69
C PHE A 572 -16.45 -8.89 41.29
N ILE A 573 -17.65 -8.41 40.99
CA ILE A 573 -18.80 -9.26 40.63
C ILE A 573 -18.94 -9.26 39.10
N SER A 574 -18.73 -10.42 38.50
CA SER A 574 -18.74 -10.58 37.05
C SER A 574 -20.15 -10.58 36.44
N PRO A 575 -20.25 -10.48 35.10
CA PRO A 575 -21.48 -10.79 34.36
C PRO A 575 -21.96 -12.22 34.62
N GLY A 576 -23.18 -12.53 34.20
CA GLY A 576 -23.78 -13.86 34.33
C GLY A 576 -25.18 -13.92 33.73
N PRO A 577 -25.72 -15.12 33.50
CA PRO A 577 -27.07 -15.30 32.98
C PRO A 577 -28.14 -15.13 34.07
N GLY A 578 -29.39 -14.93 33.64
CA GLY A 578 -30.55 -14.92 34.52
C GLY A 578 -30.70 -13.64 35.35
N PHE A 579 -31.56 -13.69 36.38
CA PHE A 579 -31.73 -12.59 37.31
C PHE A 579 -30.65 -12.62 38.41
N PRO A 580 -30.18 -11.46 38.90
CA PRO A 580 -29.15 -11.42 39.95
C PRO A 580 -29.56 -12.12 41.25
N SER A 581 -30.84 -12.05 41.63
CA SER A 581 -31.38 -12.78 42.78
C SER A 581 -31.32 -14.29 42.64
N GLU A 582 -31.42 -14.84 41.43
CA GLU A 582 -31.27 -16.29 41.18
C GLU A 582 -29.82 -16.76 41.35
N GLN A 583 -28.85 -15.84 41.25
CA GLN A 583 -27.41 -16.07 41.45
C GLN A 583 -26.94 -15.63 42.85
N ASN A 584 -27.86 -15.23 43.74
CA ASN A 584 -27.58 -14.69 45.08
C ASN A 584 -26.61 -13.49 45.09
N VAL A 585 -26.60 -12.69 44.00
CA VAL A 585 -25.72 -11.51 43.92
C VAL A 585 -26.11 -10.45 44.96
N PRO A 586 -27.39 -10.11 45.20
CA PRO A 586 -27.75 -9.13 46.23
C PRO A 586 -27.34 -9.55 47.64
N GLU A 587 -27.39 -10.85 47.96
CA GLU A 587 -26.93 -11.38 49.26
C GLU A 587 -25.41 -11.24 49.40
N LEU A 588 -24.66 -11.61 48.37
CA LEU A 588 -23.20 -11.44 48.31
C LEU A 588 -22.79 -9.97 48.49
N VAL A 589 -23.52 -9.02 47.88
CA VAL A 589 -23.28 -7.59 48.08
C VAL A 589 -23.44 -7.21 49.55
N GLY A 590 -24.49 -7.71 50.22
CA GLY A 590 -24.71 -7.48 51.66
C GLY A 590 -23.59 -8.02 52.53
N GLU A 591 -23.11 -9.23 52.25
CA GLU A 591 -22.01 -9.88 52.99
C GLU A 591 -20.68 -9.15 52.84
N ALA A 592 -20.41 -8.56 51.66
CA ALA A 592 -19.24 -7.74 51.42
C ALA A 592 -19.32 -6.38 52.13
N LEU A 593 -20.49 -5.73 52.09
CA LEU A 593 -20.74 -4.48 52.81
C LEU A 593 -20.62 -4.64 54.33
N ALA A 594 -21.10 -5.76 54.89
CA ALA A 594 -20.98 -6.08 56.31
C ALA A 594 -19.50 -6.20 56.76
N ARG A 595 -18.59 -6.43 55.81
CA ARG A 595 -17.13 -6.52 56.02
C ARG A 595 -16.38 -5.29 55.51
N GLU A 596 -17.10 -4.24 55.12
CA GLU A 596 -16.54 -3.00 54.56
C GLU A 596 -15.66 -3.22 53.32
N ILE A 597 -15.90 -4.29 52.56
CA ILE A 597 -15.15 -4.61 51.33
C ILE A 597 -15.72 -3.77 50.17
N PRO A 598 -14.88 -3.00 49.45
CA PRO A 598 -15.29 -2.30 48.23
C PRO A 598 -15.84 -3.25 47.16
N ILE A 599 -16.81 -2.79 46.36
CA ILE A 599 -17.51 -3.63 45.38
C ILE A 599 -17.56 -2.97 44.01
N PHE A 600 -17.10 -3.68 42.99
CA PHE A 600 -17.34 -3.31 41.59
C PHE A 600 -18.10 -4.40 40.85
N GLY A 601 -19.22 -4.03 40.21
CA GLY A 601 -20.07 -4.97 39.47
C GLY A 601 -20.14 -4.68 37.97
N VAL A 602 -20.12 -5.71 37.15
CA VAL A 602 -20.33 -5.61 35.69
C VAL A 602 -21.53 -6.44 35.27
N CYS A 603 -22.41 -5.86 34.44
CA CYS A 603 -23.63 -6.49 33.91
C CYS A 603 -24.52 -7.11 35.01
N LEU A 604 -24.52 -8.43 35.21
CA LEU A 604 -25.25 -9.08 36.32
C LEU A 604 -24.83 -8.50 37.68
N GLY A 605 -23.54 -8.19 37.87
CA GLY A 605 -23.05 -7.54 39.09
C GLY A 605 -23.63 -6.13 39.28
N HIS A 606 -23.78 -5.36 38.20
CA HIS A 606 -24.44 -4.05 38.23
C HIS A 606 -25.91 -4.15 38.63
N GLN A 607 -26.61 -5.10 38.02
CA GLN A 607 -28.02 -5.36 38.29
C GLN A 607 -28.23 -5.82 39.74
N GLY A 608 -27.39 -6.73 40.24
CA GLY A 608 -27.49 -7.24 41.61
C GLY A 608 -27.11 -6.23 42.68
N ILE A 609 -26.14 -5.35 42.42
CA ILE A 609 -25.85 -4.21 43.30
C ILE A 609 -27.07 -3.30 43.40
N ALA A 610 -27.69 -2.96 42.28
CA ALA A 610 -28.86 -2.09 42.29
C ALA A 610 -30.06 -2.75 42.99
N GLU A 611 -30.30 -4.03 42.75
CA GLU A 611 -31.36 -4.83 43.42
C GLU A 611 -31.14 -4.90 44.94
N HIS A 612 -29.90 -5.05 45.42
CA HIS A 612 -29.57 -5.01 46.85
C HIS A 612 -30.02 -3.70 47.53
N PHE A 613 -29.85 -2.56 46.85
CA PHE A 613 -30.29 -1.26 47.36
C PHE A 613 -31.77 -0.94 47.09
N GLY A 614 -32.51 -1.85 46.46
CA GLY A 614 -33.97 -1.74 46.28
C GLY A 614 -34.43 -1.26 44.90
N ALA A 615 -33.53 -1.14 43.91
CA ALA A 615 -33.93 -0.88 42.53
C ALA A 615 -34.61 -2.11 41.91
N LYS A 616 -35.50 -1.87 40.95
CA LYS A 616 -36.20 -2.91 40.18
C LYS A 616 -35.56 -3.10 38.81
N LEU A 617 -35.56 -4.35 38.35
CA LEU A 617 -35.13 -4.74 37.02
C LEU A 617 -36.35 -4.97 36.13
N LEU A 618 -36.27 -4.48 34.89
CA LEU A 618 -37.22 -4.73 33.82
C LEU A 618 -36.51 -5.46 32.67
N THR A 619 -37.29 -6.04 31.76
CA THR A 619 -36.76 -6.69 30.56
C THR A 619 -36.95 -5.79 29.36
N LEU A 620 -35.91 -5.64 28.54
CA LEU A 620 -35.99 -4.92 27.27
C LEU A 620 -36.96 -5.62 26.32
N GLU A 621 -37.77 -4.84 25.60
CA GLU A 621 -38.60 -5.37 24.50
C GLU A 621 -37.73 -6.02 23.41
N HIS A 622 -36.54 -5.44 23.18
CA HIS A 622 -35.54 -5.97 22.27
C HIS A 622 -34.21 -6.20 23.01
N PRO A 623 -33.85 -7.47 23.30
CA PRO A 623 -32.58 -7.79 23.93
C PRO A 623 -31.37 -7.29 23.13
N VAL A 624 -30.30 -6.96 23.86
CA VAL A 624 -29.06 -6.40 23.30
C VAL A 624 -27.92 -7.36 23.60
N HIS A 625 -27.61 -8.24 22.64
CA HIS A 625 -26.55 -9.24 22.75
C HIS A 625 -25.49 -9.02 21.67
N GLY A 626 -24.29 -8.57 22.08
CA GLY A 626 -23.19 -8.31 21.15
C GLY A 626 -23.40 -7.09 20.25
N LYS A 627 -24.05 -6.05 20.78
CA LYS A 627 -24.24 -4.77 20.08
C LYS A 627 -23.48 -3.67 20.81
N SER A 628 -22.93 -2.73 20.07
CA SER A 628 -22.36 -1.52 20.65
C SER A 628 -23.41 -0.44 20.82
N ALA A 629 -23.23 0.44 21.80
CA ALA A 629 -23.96 1.68 21.95
C ALA A 629 -23.03 2.80 22.42
N GLU A 630 -23.38 4.04 22.12
CA GLU A 630 -22.70 5.21 22.66
C GLU A 630 -23.08 5.39 24.14
N ILE A 631 -22.08 5.47 25.00
CA ILE A 631 -22.22 5.62 26.46
C ILE A 631 -21.84 7.04 26.84
N PHE A 632 -22.83 7.79 27.31
CA PHE A 632 -22.69 9.13 27.87
C PHE A 632 -22.44 9.02 29.36
N HIS A 633 -21.33 9.57 29.85
CA HIS A 633 -20.94 9.49 31.26
C HIS A 633 -20.71 10.88 31.87
N ASN A 634 -20.56 10.95 33.19
CA ASN A 634 -20.36 12.21 33.91
C ASN A 634 -18.92 12.77 33.83
N ALA A 635 -18.02 12.14 33.07
CA ALA A 635 -16.58 12.43 32.98
C ALA A 635 -15.80 12.42 34.31
N GLU A 636 -16.39 11.88 35.38
CA GLU A 636 -15.79 11.82 36.71
C GLU A 636 -15.27 10.40 37.01
N SER A 637 -14.41 10.32 38.04
CA SER A 637 -13.90 9.08 38.59
C SER A 637 -13.32 8.12 37.53
N PHE A 638 -13.76 6.86 37.52
CA PHE A 638 -13.26 5.83 36.61
C PHE A 638 -13.59 6.08 35.12
N TYR A 639 -14.36 7.12 34.79
CA TYR A 639 -14.54 7.57 33.41
C TYR A 639 -13.64 8.75 33.01
N SER A 640 -12.90 9.35 33.94
CA SER A 640 -12.10 10.53 33.66
C SER A 640 -11.10 10.26 32.52
N GLY A 641 -11.03 11.15 31.54
CA GLY A 641 -10.12 11.02 30.40
C GLY A 641 -10.53 10.00 29.34
N LEU A 642 -11.69 9.34 29.47
CA LEU A 642 -12.34 8.61 28.38
C LEU A 642 -13.12 9.59 27.47
N PRO A 643 -13.27 9.29 26.17
CA PRO A 643 -14.16 10.04 25.29
C PRO A 643 -15.61 10.03 25.81
N ASN A 644 -16.34 11.13 25.63
CA ASN A 644 -17.75 11.24 26.02
C ASN A 644 -18.59 11.79 24.85
N PRO A 645 -19.41 10.94 24.20
CA PRO A 645 -19.60 9.52 24.49
C PRO A 645 -18.42 8.63 24.06
N PHE A 646 -18.39 7.40 24.54
CA PHE A 646 -17.57 6.33 23.99
C PHE A 646 -18.41 5.10 23.63
N SER A 647 -17.93 4.29 22.68
CA SER A 647 -18.58 3.07 22.21
C SER A 647 -18.30 1.90 23.16
N ALA A 648 -19.34 1.20 23.61
CA ALA A 648 -19.20 0.04 24.50
C ALA A 648 -20.13 -1.13 24.15
N GLY A 649 -19.63 -2.35 24.33
CA GLY A 649 -20.37 -3.60 24.11
C GLY A 649 -21.42 -3.88 25.17
N ARG A 650 -22.61 -4.31 24.74
CA ARG A 650 -23.73 -4.69 25.60
C ARG A 650 -24.16 -6.14 25.35
N TYR A 651 -24.36 -6.89 26.45
CA TYR A 651 -24.83 -8.28 26.46
C TYR A 651 -25.89 -8.47 27.55
N HIS A 652 -27.01 -7.77 27.44
CA HIS A 652 -28.06 -7.81 28.46
C HIS A 652 -29.47 -7.80 27.88
N SER A 653 -30.36 -8.48 28.61
CA SER A 653 -31.82 -8.43 28.41
C SER A 653 -32.51 -7.63 29.52
N LEU A 654 -31.87 -7.51 30.67
CA LEU A 654 -32.40 -6.83 31.85
C LEU A 654 -31.78 -5.44 31.97
N TYR A 655 -32.57 -4.47 32.40
CA TYR A 655 -32.14 -3.10 32.66
C TYR A 655 -32.82 -2.55 33.92
N LEU A 656 -32.26 -1.49 34.48
CA LEU A 656 -32.80 -0.84 35.68
C LEU A 656 -33.96 0.09 35.35
N ASP A 657 -35.05 -0.06 36.10
CA ASP A 657 -36.16 0.91 36.09
C ASP A 657 -35.72 2.20 36.79
N SER A 658 -35.58 3.27 36.02
CA SER A 658 -35.12 4.58 36.50
C SER A 658 -36.04 5.19 37.56
N VAL A 659 -37.33 4.84 37.58
CA VAL A 659 -38.29 5.33 38.58
C VAL A 659 -38.08 4.66 39.94
N SER A 660 -37.56 3.43 39.94
CA SER A 660 -37.33 2.64 41.15
C SER A 660 -35.96 2.89 41.80
N LEU A 661 -35.11 3.71 41.18
CA LEU A 661 -33.73 3.88 41.63
C LEU A 661 -33.71 4.58 43.00
N PRO A 662 -33.11 3.98 44.04
CA PRO A 662 -33.07 4.55 45.38
C PRO A 662 -32.15 5.78 45.42
N ASP A 663 -32.48 6.73 46.31
CA ASP A 663 -31.73 7.99 46.48
C ASP A 663 -30.25 7.82 46.83
N CYS A 664 -29.83 6.65 47.32
CA CYS A 664 -28.45 6.39 47.67
C CYS A 664 -27.54 6.08 46.47
N LEU A 665 -28.09 5.87 45.28
CA LEU A 665 -27.37 5.54 44.05
C LEU A 665 -27.42 6.71 43.05
N ASP A 666 -26.25 7.17 42.62
CA ASP A 666 -26.12 8.13 41.53
C ASP A 666 -25.89 7.41 40.19
N VAL A 667 -26.57 7.88 39.15
CA VAL A 667 -26.36 7.41 37.78
C VAL A 667 -25.13 8.09 37.19
N THR A 668 -24.13 7.29 36.83
CA THR A 668 -22.84 7.79 36.33
C THR A 668 -22.68 7.67 34.81
N ALA A 669 -23.46 6.79 34.16
CA ALA A 669 -23.48 6.65 32.73
C ALA A 669 -24.86 6.22 32.20
N LYS A 670 -25.19 6.61 30.95
CA LYS A 670 -26.42 6.24 30.22
C LYS A 670 -26.18 6.07 28.73
N THR A 671 -27.08 5.38 28.05
CA THR A 671 -27.22 5.45 26.57
C THR A 671 -27.99 6.70 26.15
N ASP A 672 -28.03 6.97 24.83
CA ASP A 672 -28.80 8.06 24.22
C ASP A 672 -30.31 7.97 24.49
N ASP A 673 -30.86 6.75 24.51
CA ASP A 673 -32.25 6.46 24.89
C ASP A 673 -32.50 6.47 26.41
N GLY A 674 -31.49 6.77 27.22
CA GLY A 674 -31.61 7.02 28.66
C GLY A 674 -31.52 5.79 29.55
N LEU A 675 -31.18 4.60 29.02
CA LEU A 675 -30.95 3.42 29.84
C LEU A 675 -29.73 3.62 30.75
N ILE A 676 -29.86 3.22 32.02
CA ILE A 676 -28.79 3.34 33.01
C ILE A 676 -27.67 2.35 32.66
N MET A 677 -26.45 2.88 32.52
CA MET A 677 -25.26 2.13 32.15
C MET A 677 -24.16 2.14 33.21
N GLY A 678 -24.28 3.02 34.21
CA GLY A 678 -23.33 3.10 35.31
C GLY A 678 -23.99 3.62 36.57
N LEU A 679 -23.57 3.08 37.71
CA LEU A 679 -24.02 3.49 39.03
C LEU A 679 -22.85 3.69 39.98
N ARG A 680 -23.05 4.55 40.98
CA ARG A 680 -22.16 4.70 42.13
C ARG A 680 -22.97 5.00 43.39
N HIS A 681 -22.60 4.39 44.52
CA HIS A 681 -23.21 4.71 45.80
C HIS A 681 -22.65 6.03 46.34
N LYS A 682 -23.51 6.89 46.91
CA LYS A 682 -23.13 8.24 47.39
C LYS A 682 -22.09 8.24 48.51
N THR A 683 -22.09 7.20 49.35
CA THR A 683 -21.28 7.17 50.59
C THR A 683 -20.48 5.90 50.82
N LEU A 684 -20.70 4.85 50.02
CA LEU A 684 -20.06 3.55 50.18
C LEU A 684 -19.15 3.31 48.96
N PRO A 685 -18.05 2.55 49.09
CA PRO A 685 -17.13 2.26 47.98
C PRO A 685 -17.73 1.19 47.03
N VAL A 686 -18.88 1.52 46.44
CA VAL A 686 -19.64 0.65 45.54
C VAL A 686 -19.88 1.38 44.22
N ALA A 687 -19.46 0.76 43.13
CA ALA A 687 -19.70 1.25 41.78
C ALA A 687 -19.98 0.08 40.82
N SER A 688 -20.61 0.37 39.69
CA SER A 688 -20.90 -0.68 38.70
C SER A 688 -21.19 -0.13 37.32
N VAL A 689 -21.07 -1.01 36.31
CA VAL A 689 -21.41 -0.71 34.92
C VAL A 689 -22.25 -1.83 34.28
N GLN A 690 -23.20 -1.47 33.44
CA GLN A 690 -24.06 -2.42 32.74
C GLN A 690 -23.43 -2.94 31.43
N PHE A 691 -22.65 -2.10 30.74
CA PHE A 691 -21.88 -2.51 29.56
C PHE A 691 -20.68 -3.38 29.97
N HIS A 692 -20.04 -4.02 28.99
CA HIS A 692 -18.92 -4.95 29.19
C HIS A 692 -17.59 -4.26 28.83
N PRO A 693 -16.77 -3.86 29.81
CA PRO A 693 -15.49 -3.20 29.56
C PRO A 693 -14.51 -4.08 28.78
N GLU A 694 -14.58 -5.39 28.97
CA GLU A 694 -13.73 -6.41 28.35
C GLU A 694 -14.12 -6.77 26.92
N SER A 695 -15.28 -6.29 26.45
CA SER A 695 -15.76 -6.61 25.11
C SER A 695 -14.85 -6.01 24.04
N ILE A 696 -14.67 -6.73 22.93
CA ILE A 696 -14.04 -6.20 21.72
C ILE A 696 -14.75 -4.93 21.21
N LEU A 697 -16.04 -4.78 21.50
CA LEU A 697 -16.83 -3.60 21.15
C LEU A 697 -16.53 -2.37 22.03
N THR A 698 -15.76 -2.55 23.11
CA THR A 698 -15.28 -1.49 24.02
C THR A 698 -13.76 -1.27 23.90
N LEU A 699 -13.12 -1.90 22.90
CA LEU A 699 -11.66 -1.93 22.76
C LEU A 699 -11.06 -0.60 22.26
N LYS A 700 -11.87 0.21 21.57
CA LYS A 700 -11.42 1.51 21.03
C LYS A 700 -10.81 2.35 22.15
N ASP A 701 -9.62 2.91 21.89
CA ASP A 701 -8.82 3.71 22.84
C ASP A 701 -8.49 2.97 24.16
N GLN A 702 -8.56 1.63 24.16
CA GLN A 702 -8.46 0.77 25.34
C GLN A 702 -9.39 1.23 26.48
N ALA A 703 -10.58 1.75 26.15
CA ALA A 703 -11.47 2.42 27.10
C ALA A 703 -11.81 1.54 28.31
N GLY A 704 -12.11 0.25 28.07
CA GLY A 704 -12.39 -0.71 29.13
C GLY A 704 -11.22 -0.93 30.09
N LEU A 705 -10.01 -1.16 29.56
CA LEU A 705 -8.82 -1.39 30.38
C LEU A 705 -8.44 -0.13 31.18
N ARG A 706 -8.52 1.06 30.56
CA ARG A 706 -8.31 2.35 31.23
C ARG A 706 -9.31 2.58 32.35
N MET A 707 -10.57 2.22 32.14
CA MET A 707 -11.61 2.29 33.17
C MET A 707 -11.31 1.37 34.34
N ILE A 708 -10.99 0.09 34.09
CA ILE A 708 -10.63 -0.88 35.14
C ILE A 708 -9.39 -0.42 35.91
N ASN A 709 -8.40 0.14 35.22
CA ASN A 709 -7.22 0.70 35.86
C ASN A 709 -7.57 1.80 36.88
N LYS A 710 -8.53 2.67 36.55
CA LYS A 710 -9.02 3.72 37.45
C LYS A 710 -9.91 3.20 38.57
N VAL A 711 -10.74 2.19 38.31
CA VAL A 711 -11.51 1.49 39.37
C VAL A 711 -10.55 0.98 40.45
N MET A 712 -9.43 0.38 40.03
CA MET A 712 -8.41 -0.14 40.95
C MET A 712 -7.69 0.95 41.75
N SER A 713 -7.53 2.17 41.22
CA SER A 713 -6.92 3.27 41.97
C SER A 713 -7.90 3.99 42.90
N GLU A 714 -9.12 4.27 42.43
CA GLU A 714 -10.03 5.19 43.10
C GLU A 714 -10.96 4.47 44.10
N LEU A 715 -11.59 3.37 43.68
CA LEU A 715 -12.58 2.68 44.52
C LEU A 715 -11.94 2.00 45.75
N ILE A 716 -10.70 1.53 45.61
CA ILE A 716 -9.92 0.91 46.70
C ILE A 716 -9.21 1.99 47.55
N GLY A 717 -8.92 3.17 47.00
CA GLY A 717 -8.26 4.26 47.73
C GLY A 717 -9.18 4.95 48.75
N GLU A 718 -10.49 4.93 48.52
CA GLU A 718 -11.49 5.58 49.37
C GLU A 718 -11.70 4.90 50.73
N SER A 719 -11.36 3.61 50.88
CA SER A 719 -11.44 2.91 52.18
C SER A 719 -10.33 3.34 53.14
N ARG A 720 -9.11 3.60 52.65
CA ARG A 720 -7.94 3.93 53.51
C ARG A 720 -7.90 5.36 54.02
N GLN A 721 -8.61 6.32 53.39
CA GLN A 721 -8.65 7.69 53.91
C GLN A 721 -9.38 7.83 55.26
N LYS A 722 -10.22 6.86 55.65
CA LYS A 722 -10.88 6.84 56.96
C LYS A 722 -9.98 6.39 58.12
N GLU A 723 -8.84 5.72 57.85
CA GLU A 723 -7.92 5.27 58.90
C GLU A 723 -6.91 6.36 59.32
N GLY A 724 -6.75 7.44 58.54
CA GLY A 724 -5.79 8.52 58.81
C GLY A 724 -6.32 9.70 59.65
N THR A 725 -7.57 9.64 60.12
CA THR A 725 -8.18 10.68 60.97
C THR A 725 -8.78 10.06 62.23
N LYS A 726 -7.92 9.54 63.11
CA LYS A 726 -8.21 9.35 64.54
C LYS A 726 -7.02 9.71 65.39
#